data_AF-A0AAW0GNJ3-F1
#
_entry.id   AF-A0AAW0GNJ3-F1
#
_cell.length_a   1.000
_cell.length_b   1.000
_cell.length_c   1.000
_cell.angle_alpha   90.00
_cell.angle_beta   90.00
_cell.angle_gamma   90.00
#
_symmetry.space_group_name_H-M   'P 1'
#
loop_
_entity.id
_entity.type
_entity.pdbx_description
1 polymer ?
#
loop_
_entity_poly.entity_id
_entity_poly.type
_entity_poly.pdbx_seq_one_letter_code
_entity_poly.pdbx_strand_id
1 'polypeptide(L)'
;MHRRGLQCIPKRSSQSLPLRCYHDDSIPRSKLPLPQQIKSNVNLLIQRAAHGANRTPLPKRFNKRRAGTTRSDSQDEDQEPTRLALHNYPWRGGVVRRLNDSVRRANDPGHVPTIEKQALSTVSPQEQDVMDGIDPIAEIDTADDIIKHGVGSFVELRRNNVVTHGVVLGTELIESRQNLITLTTTGEVLRHFKDDVYFSIPDFVDNFLVSRCSTAIEAENEHQIAARVRVLKKMRGVEKNVEREFNRLAPLMQGAYDVLRNPNPEEWAHITVFEAAAKLLGSTTESFSIATHLAVHKHLMRKHNEFVANQIQFLSTQLFWIRPRSHIDDLEFVTDMVIRRDPVIDAFAIKASGLIKQNRKVSLQSASEVPSIQPVSDVKWTPQETILIRFLRNGLRSHRSVQKDPYLVPLAFLIKKVAYYDRDSGDPLIQINSSIDDNALAQFLVDVGGMPAWEDPSTSRAELQFLEEKGTEKQLSSFAIDVDPSLLSYSSKDLYTQDPADSIRHDFGDLPVYVVDDADAEELDDGMSIEHVSGEPGSYWLHVHIADPTSILPPTHEAVQLAHRQTTTLYLIDRTEPMLPHTGPFSKLSLGSGRVEGQPDKTLSFSFKLNSRGDISDYKVRAGLIRNVHVVRYDEMNDAMHILQTNLYTFPFGGRPSYPTPRTFLETQVEDFRNLFQAAQYLIEARLRTEAVVVNSPKAEMKVSPKPLPQNPYDPVATNSIYRIP
;
A
#
# COMPACT_ATOMS: atom_id res chain seq x y z
N MET A 1 22.50 27.54 -64.20
CA MET A 1 23.67 28.44 -64.16
C MET A 1 23.29 29.75 -63.46
N HIS A 2 23.56 29.85 -62.16
CA HIS A 2 23.44 30.99 -61.23
C HIS A 2 23.48 30.35 -59.82
N ARG A 3 24.04 30.89 -58.73
CA ARG A 3 24.97 31.98 -58.40
C ARG A 3 25.45 31.69 -56.95
N ARG A 4 26.55 32.31 -56.54
CA ARG A 4 27.24 32.21 -55.23
C ARG A 4 26.35 32.46 -53.99
N GLY A 5 26.75 31.89 -52.83
CA GLY A 5 26.34 32.32 -51.49
C GLY A 5 26.99 31.49 -50.37
N LEU A 6 27.59 32.15 -49.38
CA LEU A 6 28.50 31.65 -48.33
C LEU A 6 27.82 30.97 -47.11
N GLN A 7 28.62 30.13 -46.41
CA GLN A 7 28.72 29.91 -44.93
C GLN A 7 27.47 29.41 -44.16
N CYS A 8 27.50 28.66 -43.04
CA CYS A 8 28.53 28.09 -42.16
C CYS A 8 27.84 27.06 -41.23
N ILE A 9 28.63 26.15 -40.66
CA ILE A 9 28.34 25.13 -39.62
C ILE A 9 27.66 25.73 -38.36
N PRO A 10 26.71 25.05 -37.68
CA PRO A 10 26.40 25.34 -36.29
C PRO A 10 27.24 24.44 -35.35
N LYS A 11 28.15 25.08 -34.62
CA LYS A 11 28.82 24.54 -33.43
C LYS A 11 27.81 24.39 -32.29
N ARG A 12 27.93 23.29 -31.54
CA ARG A 12 27.38 23.15 -30.19
C ARG A 12 27.93 24.28 -29.29
N SER A 13 27.04 25.00 -28.63
CA SER A 13 27.40 25.92 -27.54
C SER A 13 26.54 25.65 -26.32
N SER A 14 27.18 25.13 -25.28
CA SER A 14 26.76 25.23 -23.89
C SER A 14 26.75 26.70 -23.47
N GLN A 15 25.58 27.27 -23.24
CA GLN A 15 25.42 28.51 -22.48
C GLN A 15 24.17 28.42 -21.59
N SER A 16 24.44 28.26 -20.30
CA SER A 16 23.59 28.71 -19.20
C SER A 16 23.33 30.20 -19.32
N LEU A 17 22.07 30.63 -19.38
CA LEU A 17 21.63 32.02 -19.18
C LEU A 17 20.20 32.03 -18.60
N PRO A 18 19.77 33.11 -17.93
CA PRO A 18 19.43 33.07 -16.51
C PRO A 18 17.93 33.27 -16.23
N LEU A 19 17.54 32.98 -14.98
CA LEU A 19 16.31 33.43 -14.34
C LEU A 19 16.06 34.92 -14.64
N ARG A 20 15.09 35.20 -15.51
CA ARG A 20 14.50 36.53 -15.66
C ARG A 20 13.41 36.68 -14.61
N CYS A 21 13.75 37.32 -13.50
CA CYS A 21 12.77 37.98 -12.65
C CYS A 21 12.11 39.08 -13.48
N TYR A 22 10.83 38.96 -13.78
CA TYR A 22 10.02 40.11 -14.18
C TYR A 22 9.80 40.95 -12.92
N HIS A 23 10.57 42.03 -12.79
CA HIS A 23 10.20 43.16 -11.95
C HIS A 23 9.12 43.95 -12.70
N ASP A 24 7.89 43.86 -12.21
CA ASP A 24 6.84 44.81 -12.58
C ASP A 24 7.02 46.07 -11.73
N ASP A 25 7.77 47.02 -12.27
CA ASP A 25 7.96 48.37 -11.71
C ASP A 25 6.78 49.25 -12.11
N SER A 26 5.63 49.10 -11.43
CA SER A 26 4.53 50.07 -11.56
C SER A 26 3.54 50.06 -10.39
N ILE A 27 4.00 50.12 -9.13
CA ILE A 27 3.14 50.50 -7.99
C ILE A 27 3.87 51.49 -7.07
N PRO A 28 3.35 52.71 -6.84
CA PRO A 28 3.99 53.68 -5.94
C PRO A 28 3.91 53.18 -4.49
N ARG A 29 5.06 53.13 -3.81
CA ARG A 29 5.19 52.85 -2.38
C ARG A 29 4.51 53.95 -1.56
N SER A 30 3.22 53.82 -1.29
CA SER A 30 2.58 54.49 -0.16
C SER A 30 2.73 53.60 1.09
N LYS A 31 3.34 54.18 2.13
CA LYS A 31 3.41 53.57 3.46
C LYS A 31 2.00 53.52 4.05
N LEU A 32 1.41 52.33 4.17
CA LEU A 32 0.25 52.07 5.02
C LEU A 32 0.65 51.06 6.12
N PRO A 33 0.31 51.31 7.40
CA PRO A 33 0.77 50.49 8.51
C PRO A 33 0.01 49.16 8.61
N LEU A 34 0.74 48.07 8.85
CA LEU A 34 0.19 46.77 9.23
C LEU A 34 -0.54 46.86 10.59
N PRO A 35 -1.72 46.26 10.78
CA PRO A 35 -2.40 46.20 12.08
C PRO A 35 -1.58 45.42 13.10
N GLN A 36 -1.32 46.03 14.26
CA GLN A 36 -0.44 45.52 15.33
C GLN A 36 -0.99 44.33 16.14
N GLN A 37 -2.13 43.72 15.79
CA GLN A 37 -2.87 42.89 16.75
C GLN A 37 -2.66 41.37 16.67
N ILE A 38 -1.82 40.84 15.76
CA ILE A 38 -1.65 39.37 15.60
C ILE A 38 -0.27 38.87 16.08
N LYS A 39 0.69 39.76 16.37
CA LYS A 39 2.02 39.36 16.87
C LYS A 39 2.13 39.16 18.39
N SER A 40 1.10 39.52 19.17
CA SER A 40 1.22 39.54 20.64
C SER A 40 1.00 38.18 21.31
N ASN A 41 0.28 37.23 20.69
CA ASN A 41 -0.12 36.00 21.39
C ASN A 41 0.85 34.82 21.21
N VAL A 42 1.64 34.80 20.13
CA VAL A 42 2.63 33.71 19.89
C VAL A 42 3.94 33.93 20.68
N ASN A 43 4.38 35.19 20.84
CA ASN A 43 5.61 35.49 21.57
C ASN A 43 5.47 35.38 23.10
N LEU A 44 4.25 35.49 23.65
CA LEU A 44 4.02 35.40 25.10
C LEU A 44 4.05 33.96 25.62
N LEU A 45 3.80 32.96 24.77
CA LEU A 45 3.88 31.54 25.12
C LEU A 45 5.31 30.99 25.08
N ILE A 46 6.17 31.51 24.19
CA ILE A 46 7.58 31.12 24.10
C ILE A 46 8.39 31.62 25.32
N GLN A 47 8.03 32.77 25.90
CA GLN A 47 8.72 33.29 27.08
C GLN A 47 8.36 32.58 28.40
N ARG A 48 7.18 31.94 28.50
CA ARG A 48 6.79 31.23 29.73
C ARG A 48 7.33 29.80 29.82
N ALA A 49 7.70 29.18 28.71
CA ALA A 49 8.34 27.85 28.69
C ALA A 49 9.84 27.87 29.06
N ALA A 50 10.48 29.05 29.09
CA ALA A 50 11.93 29.21 29.28
C ALA A 50 12.37 29.49 30.74
N HIS A 51 11.48 29.38 31.74
CA HIS A 51 11.81 29.63 33.16
C HIS A 51 11.76 28.40 34.08
N GLY A 52 11.81 27.18 33.51
CA GLY A 52 11.75 25.93 34.27
C GLY A 52 12.80 24.90 33.87
N ALA A 53 14.09 25.25 33.77
CA ALA A 53 15.16 24.25 33.70
C ALA A 53 16.53 24.82 34.12
N ASN A 54 16.87 24.70 35.41
CA ASN A 54 18.23 24.87 35.88
C ASN A 54 19.11 23.73 35.37
N ARG A 55 20.07 24.03 34.48
CA ARG A 55 21.15 23.13 34.06
C ARG A 55 22.42 23.43 34.87
N THR A 56 22.98 22.41 35.51
CA THR A 56 24.36 22.39 36.00
C THR A 56 25.32 21.98 34.86
N PRO A 57 26.52 22.59 34.74
CA PRO A 57 27.48 22.27 33.66
C PRO A 57 28.55 21.25 34.10
N LEU A 58 28.96 20.37 33.18
CA LEU A 58 30.16 19.53 33.33
C LEU A 58 31.18 19.83 32.20
N PRO A 59 32.50 19.67 32.46
CA PRO A 59 33.51 20.56 31.90
C PRO A 59 34.28 20.02 30.69
N LYS A 60 34.79 20.97 29.89
CA LYS A 60 35.76 20.77 28.81
C LYS A 60 37.15 20.40 29.37
N ARG A 61 37.80 19.39 28.78
CA ARG A 61 39.28 19.29 28.77
C ARG A 61 39.80 18.79 27.42
N PHE A 62 40.60 19.66 26.81
CA PHE A 62 41.56 19.37 25.75
C PHE A 62 42.71 18.50 26.30
N ASN A 63 43.26 17.60 25.48
CA ASN A 63 44.71 17.44 25.39
C ASN A 63 45.17 16.80 24.06
N LYS A 64 46.12 17.49 23.42
CA LYS A 64 46.95 17.04 22.30
C LYS A 64 48.00 16.04 22.79
N ARG A 65 48.30 14.98 22.02
CA ARG A 65 49.65 14.42 21.89
C ARG A 65 49.91 13.95 20.46
N ARG A 66 51.13 14.21 20.00
CA ARG A 66 51.75 13.95 18.68
C ARG A 66 52.73 12.77 18.78
N ALA A 67 53.14 12.29 17.61
CA ALA A 67 54.32 11.45 17.23
C ALA A 67 54.06 9.93 17.16
N GLY A 68 54.47 9.19 16.12
CA GLY A 68 55.27 9.46 14.91
C GLY A 68 55.00 8.38 13.82
N THR A 69 55.01 8.71 12.53
CA THR A 69 56.06 8.39 11.50
C THR A 69 56.52 6.93 11.51
N THR A 70 56.34 6.12 10.45
CA THR A 70 57.09 6.15 9.15
C THR A 70 56.35 5.40 8.02
N ARG A 71 56.21 6.02 6.81
CA ARG A 71 56.74 5.64 5.44
C ARG A 71 56.44 4.23 4.92
N SER A 72 56.17 3.94 3.65
CA SER A 72 55.88 4.64 2.36
C SER A 72 55.51 3.49 1.38
N ASP A 73 54.62 3.66 0.39
CA ASP A 73 54.95 3.88 -1.04
C ASP A 73 53.58 4.00 -1.79
N SER A 74 53.20 5.17 -2.32
CA SER A 74 53.31 5.63 -3.73
C SER A 74 52.61 4.70 -4.74
N GLN A 75 51.44 5.05 -5.30
CA GLN A 75 51.17 5.80 -6.56
C GLN A 75 50.12 4.95 -7.33
N ASP A 76 49.13 5.41 -8.08
CA ASP A 76 48.75 6.69 -8.65
C ASP A 76 47.21 6.77 -8.77
N GLU A 77 46.71 7.99 -8.76
CA GLU A 77 45.33 8.39 -9.01
C GLU A 77 45.00 8.30 -10.51
N ASP A 78 43.83 7.74 -10.85
CA ASP A 78 43.08 8.15 -12.03
C ASP A 78 41.60 8.31 -11.63
N GLN A 79 41.12 9.54 -11.80
CA GLN A 79 39.81 10.02 -11.40
C GLN A 79 38.74 9.62 -12.41
N GLU A 80 37.71 8.87 -11.98
CA GLU A 80 36.41 8.80 -12.66
C GLU A 80 35.33 9.54 -11.84
N PRO A 81 34.36 10.20 -12.51
CA PRO A 81 33.46 11.17 -11.89
C PRO A 81 32.37 10.49 -11.06
N THR A 82 32.21 10.99 -9.83
CA THR A 82 31.12 10.68 -8.88
C THR A 82 29.74 10.70 -9.51
N ARG A 83 29.15 9.52 -9.73
CA ARG A 83 27.70 9.33 -9.82
C ARG A 83 27.12 9.47 -8.40
N LEU A 84 26.20 10.42 -8.24
CA LEU A 84 25.36 10.59 -7.06
C LEU A 84 24.62 9.27 -6.75
N ALA A 85 25.11 8.56 -5.74
CA ALA A 85 24.45 7.39 -5.17
C ALA A 85 23.28 7.87 -4.30
N LEU A 86 22.06 7.64 -4.77
CA LEU A 86 20.85 7.63 -3.95
C LEU A 86 20.99 6.51 -2.91
N HIS A 87 21.14 6.90 -1.64
CA HIS A 87 20.94 6.12 -0.41
C HIS A 87 21.24 4.61 -0.42
N ASN A 88 22.51 4.24 -0.26
CA ASN A 88 22.88 2.96 0.35
C ASN A 88 22.82 3.08 1.88
N TYR A 89 21.74 2.57 2.48
CA TYR A 89 21.63 2.42 3.93
C TYR A 89 22.49 1.23 4.42
N PRO A 90 23.50 1.43 5.28
CA PRO A 90 24.46 0.38 5.65
C PRO A 90 23.84 -0.80 6.43
N TRP A 91 22.69 -0.62 7.09
CA TRP A 91 22.05 -1.65 7.90
C TRP A 91 21.09 -2.58 7.13
N ARG A 92 20.38 -2.10 6.10
CA ARG A 92 19.46 -2.93 5.31
C ARG A 92 20.21 -4.03 4.56
N GLY A 93 21.36 -3.70 3.99
CA GLY A 93 22.26 -4.69 3.38
C GLY A 93 22.86 -5.64 4.42
N GLY A 94 23.24 -5.14 5.60
CA GLY A 94 23.89 -5.93 6.65
C GLY A 94 23.02 -6.99 7.31
N VAL A 95 21.73 -6.73 7.56
CA VAL A 95 20.81 -7.74 8.11
C VAL A 95 20.49 -8.82 7.08
N VAL A 96 20.18 -8.42 5.84
CA VAL A 96 19.93 -9.36 4.73
C VAL A 96 21.15 -10.24 4.47
N ARG A 97 22.32 -9.63 4.41
CA ARG A 97 23.59 -10.33 4.25
C ARG A 97 23.82 -11.29 5.41
N ARG A 98 23.57 -10.88 6.66
CA ARG A 98 23.68 -11.78 7.81
C ARG A 98 22.70 -12.95 7.75
N LEU A 99 21.42 -12.75 7.45
CA LEU A 99 20.45 -13.84 7.33
C LEU A 99 20.82 -14.82 6.20
N ASN A 100 21.19 -14.28 5.03
CA ASN A 100 21.64 -15.08 3.89
C ASN A 100 22.95 -15.83 4.21
N ASP A 101 23.91 -15.15 4.85
CA ASP A 101 25.18 -15.74 5.26
C ASP A 101 24.95 -16.79 6.34
N SER A 102 24.04 -16.58 7.30
CA SER A 102 23.66 -17.52 8.36
C SER A 102 23.09 -18.81 7.79
N VAL A 103 22.17 -18.72 6.82
CA VAL A 103 21.61 -19.92 6.18
C VAL A 103 22.57 -20.57 5.19
N ARG A 104 23.37 -19.79 4.46
CA ARG A 104 24.46 -20.33 3.63
C ARG A 104 25.49 -21.06 4.49
N ARG A 105 25.88 -20.48 5.62
CA ARG A 105 26.81 -21.06 6.61
C ARG A 105 26.27 -22.34 7.23
N ALA A 106 24.97 -22.40 7.53
CA ALA A 106 24.35 -23.63 8.04
C ALA A 106 24.38 -24.80 7.04
N ASN A 107 24.40 -24.49 5.73
CA ASN A 107 24.41 -25.48 4.65
C ASN A 107 25.81 -25.70 4.03
N ASP A 108 26.84 -25.02 4.53
CA ASP A 108 28.22 -25.17 4.09
C ASP A 108 28.93 -26.27 4.91
N PRO A 109 29.28 -27.43 4.32
CA PRO A 109 29.92 -28.53 5.04
C PRO A 109 31.31 -28.19 5.59
N GLY A 110 31.94 -27.09 5.14
CA GLY A 110 33.22 -26.61 5.67
C GLY A 110 33.10 -25.57 6.80
N HIS A 111 31.89 -25.15 7.15
CA HIS A 111 31.68 -24.10 8.14
C HIS A 111 31.76 -24.62 9.58
N VAL A 112 32.49 -23.90 10.44
CA VAL A 112 32.59 -24.17 11.87
C VAL A 112 31.27 -23.75 12.55
N PRO A 113 30.49 -24.68 13.14
CA PRO A 113 29.22 -24.32 13.79
C PRO A 113 29.45 -23.37 14.97
N THR A 114 28.42 -22.60 15.35
CA THR A 114 28.46 -21.76 16.56
C THR A 114 28.79 -22.59 17.80
N ILE A 115 29.36 -21.98 18.85
CA ILE A 115 29.72 -22.69 20.09
C ILE A 115 28.49 -23.37 20.69
N GLU A 116 27.33 -22.70 20.62
CA GLU A 116 26.04 -23.23 21.02
C GLU A 116 25.63 -24.46 20.20
N LYS A 117 25.85 -24.44 18.88
CA LYS A 117 25.52 -25.58 18.00
C LYS A 117 26.49 -26.75 18.16
N GLN A 118 27.78 -26.46 18.39
CA GLN A 118 28.77 -27.48 18.75
C GLN A 118 28.41 -28.15 20.07
N ALA A 119 28.10 -27.36 21.10
CA ALA A 119 27.67 -27.86 22.41
C ALA A 119 26.34 -28.63 22.37
N LEU A 120 25.43 -28.29 21.44
CA LEU A 120 24.23 -29.09 21.20
C LEU A 120 24.54 -30.46 20.59
N SER A 121 25.56 -30.54 19.74
CA SER A 121 25.93 -31.73 18.98
C SER A 121 26.71 -32.75 19.81
N THR A 122 27.27 -32.34 20.96
CA THR A 122 28.01 -33.19 21.90
C THR A 122 27.12 -33.85 22.97
N VAL A 123 25.81 -33.62 22.93
CA VAL A 123 24.83 -34.21 23.87
C VAL A 123 24.67 -35.71 23.62
N SER A 124 24.58 -36.51 24.69
CA SER A 124 24.55 -37.97 24.58
C SER A 124 23.22 -38.51 24.00
N PRO A 125 23.22 -39.67 23.30
CA PRO A 125 22.00 -40.26 22.73
C PRO A 125 20.91 -40.58 23.77
N GLN A 126 21.30 -40.96 24.99
CA GLN A 126 20.38 -41.25 26.09
C GLN A 126 19.69 -40.00 26.64
N GLU A 127 20.44 -38.88 26.73
CA GLU A 127 19.83 -37.57 26.99
C GLU A 127 18.97 -37.12 25.82
N GLN A 128 19.25 -37.56 24.59
CA GLN A 128 18.47 -37.22 23.41
C GLN A 128 17.09 -37.91 23.39
N ASP A 129 17.00 -39.18 23.79
CA ASP A 129 15.75 -39.96 23.84
C ASP A 129 14.78 -39.48 24.95
N VAL A 130 15.30 -39.09 26.14
CA VAL A 130 14.47 -38.50 27.22
C VAL A 130 13.90 -37.13 26.80
N MET A 131 14.62 -36.40 25.95
CA MET A 131 14.24 -35.06 25.48
C MET A 131 13.25 -35.11 24.31
N ASP A 132 13.25 -36.19 23.53
CA ASP A 132 12.29 -36.42 22.43
C ASP A 132 10.91 -36.92 22.93
N GLY A 133 10.81 -37.31 24.21
CA GLY A 133 9.59 -37.78 24.86
C GLY A 133 8.71 -36.71 25.53
N ILE A 134 9.17 -35.46 25.60
CA ILE A 134 8.39 -34.33 26.13
C ILE A 134 7.80 -33.59 24.92
N ASP A 135 6.48 -33.63 24.74
CA ASP A 135 5.82 -32.82 23.72
C ASP A 135 5.83 -31.35 24.16
N PRO A 136 6.66 -30.48 23.55
CA PRO A 136 6.80 -29.08 23.99
C PRO A 136 5.58 -28.23 23.62
N ILE A 137 4.56 -28.84 23.00
CA ILE A 137 3.37 -28.21 22.41
C ILE A 137 2.08 -28.57 23.15
N ALA A 138 2.12 -29.49 24.12
CA ALA A 138 0.93 -30.07 24.78
C ALA A 138 0.03 -29.09 25.58
N GLU A 139 0.41 -27.82 25.70
CA GLU A 139 -0.30 -26.80 26.52
C GLU A 139 -0.89 -25.63 25.71
N ILE A 140 -0.85 -25.63 24.37
CA ILE A 140 -1.35 -24.50 23.57
C ILE A 140 -2.56 -24.97 22.75
N ASP A 141 -3.74 -24.61 23.24
CA ASP A 141 -5.02 -25.22 22.87
C ASP A 141 -5.73 -24.56 21.67
N THR A 142 -5.30 -23.38 21.20
CA THR A 142 -6.08 -22.67 20.16
C THR A 142 -5.25 -21.91 19.11
N ALA A 143 -5.82 -21.76 17.91
CA ALA A 143 -5.25 -20.93 16.84
C ALA A 143 -5.26 -19.43 17.16
N ASP A 144 -6.11 -18.99 18.11
CA ASP A 144 -6.19 -17.59 18.56
C ASP A 144 -4.94 -17.13 19.34
N ASP A 145 -4.15 -18.07 19.87
CA ASP A 145 -2.90 -17.78 20.56
C ASP A 145 -1.73 -17.43 19.60
N ILE A 146 -1.83 -17.78 18.30
CA ILE A 146 -0.75 -17.64 17.30
C ILE A 146 -0.42 -16.16 16.97
N ILE A 147 -1.22 -15.21 17.45
CA ILE A 147 -1.15 -13.79 17.08
C ILE A 147 -0.16 -13.00 17.97
N LYS A 148 0.24 -13.55 19.13
CA LYS A 148 1.21 -12.90 20.05
C LYS A 148 2.64 -13.35 19.78
N HIS A 149 3.42 -12.48 19.15
CA HIS A 149 4.88 -12.61 19.08
C HIS A 149 5.48 -11.62 20.08
N GLY A 150 6.02 -12.16 21.17
CA GLY A 150 6.68 -11.43 22.24
C GLY A 150 8.02 -12.08 22.57
N VAL A 151 8.67 -11.57 23.60
CA VAL A 151 9.86 -12.23 24.17
C VAL A 151 9.47 -13.64 24.60
N GLY A 152 10.29 -14.64 24.25
CA GLY A 152 10.03 -16.05 24.51
C GLY A 152 9.23 -16.79 23.44
N SER A 153 8.63 -16.09 22.47
CA SER A 153 7.90 -16.75 21.38
C SER A 153 8.84 -17.47 20.41
N PHE A 154 8.44 -18.65 19.95
CA PHE A 154 9.03 -19.27 18.76
C PHE A 154 8.48 -18.57 17.52
N VAL A 155 9.32 -18.42 16.50
CA VAL A 155 8.97 -17.73 15.27
C VAL A 155 9.54 -18.46 14.04
N GLU A 156 8.75 -18.53 12.97
CA GLU A 156 9.26 -18.78 11.62
C GLU A 156 9.55 -17.43 10.96
N LEU A 157 10.81 -17.22 10.60
CA LEU A 157 11.29 -16.07 9.86
C LEU A 157 11.35 -16.39 8.38
N ARG A 158 10.85 -15.48 7.54
CA ARG A 158 10.92 -15.60 6.08
C ARG A 158 11.39 -14.31 5.43
N ARG A 159 12.50 -14.38 4.69
CA ARG A 159 13.03 -13.22 3.95
C ARG A 159 13.95 -13.67 2.82
N ASN A 160 13.78 -13.12 1.63
CA ASN A 160 14.59 -13.44 0.44
C ASN A 160 14.67 -14.94 0.12
N ASN A 161 13.54 -15.65 0.23
CA ASN A 161 13.42 -17.11 0.07
C ASN A 161 14.19 -17.94 1.11
N VAL A 162 14.71 -17.30 2.15
CA VAL A 162 15.34 -17.96 3.29
C VAL A 162 14.30 -18.13 4.38
N VAL A 163 14.17 -19.36 4.87
CA VAL A 163 13.30 -19.74 6.00
C VAL A 163 14.17 -20.17 7.16
N THR A 164 13.97 -19.55 8.32
CA THR A 164 14.71 -19.86 9.55
C THR A 164 13.76 -19.88 10.73
N HIS A 165 13.93 -20.82 11.65
CA HIS A 165 13.20 -20.83 12.92
C HIS A 165 14.05 -20.24 14.04
N GLY A 166 13.41 -19.63 15.03
CA GLY A 166 14.11 -19.06 16.17
C GLY A 166 13.19 -18.74 17.35
N VAL A 167 13.79 -18.26 18.44
CA VAL A 167 13.07 -17.75 19.62
C VAL A 167 13.44 -16.29 19.86
N VAL A 168 12.42 -15.45 20.04
CA VAL A 168 12.59 -14.02 20.29
C VAL A 168 13.18 -13.80 21.69
N LEU A 169 14.37 -13.22 21.75
CA LEU A 169 15.08 -12.89 22.98
C LEU A 169 14.74 -11.49 23.54
N GLY A 170 14.31 -10.56 22.68
CA GLY A 170 14.10 -9.17 23.06
C GLY A 170 13.67 -8.28 21.90
N THR A 171 13.45 -7.00 22.21
CA THR A 171 13.15 -5.97 21.21
C THR A 171 14.06 -4.78 21.37
N GLU A 172 14.39 -4.12 20.27
CA GLU A 172 15.26 -2.94 20.24
C GLU A 172 14.67 -1.87 19.31
N LEU A 173 14.61 -0.62 19.76
CA LEU A 173 14.15 0.49 18.93
C LEU A 173 15.33 1.10 18.18
N ILE A 174 15.33 1.00 16.84
CA ILE A 174 16.36 1.58 15.98
C ILE A 174 15.66 2.51 14.99
N GLU A 175 16.07 3.79 14.95
CA GLU A 175 15.51 4.78 14.02
C GLU A 175 13.97 4.82 14.05
N SER A 176 13.38 4.85 15.25
CA SER A 176 11.92 4.83 15.48
C SER A 176 11.17 3.58 14.95
N ARG A 177 11.90 2.51 14.58
CA ARG A 177 11.31 1.21 14.24
C ARG A 177 11.68 0.16 15.27
N GLN A 178 10.70 -0.64 15.68
CA GLN A 178 10.90 -1.75 16.60
C GLN A 178 11.47 -2.95 15.84
N ASN A 179 12.65 -3.42 16.27
CA ASN A 179 13.26 -4.65 15.79
C ASN A 179 13.12 -5.75 16.83
N LEU A 180 13.01 -6.99 16.36
CA LEU A 180 13.08 -8.20 17.17
C LEU A 180 14.51 -8.72 17.17
N ILE A 181 14.95 -9.24 18.31
CA ILE A 181 16.23 -9.93 18.48
C ILE A 181 15.90 -11.40 18.69
N THR A 182 16.37 -12.28 17.80
CA THR A 182 15.95 -13.69 17.75
C THR A 182 17.16 -14.61 17.72
N LEU A 183 17.15 -15.64 18.58
CA LEU A 183 18.11 -16.74 18.57
C LEU A 183 17.62 -17.81 17.60
N THR A 184 18.38 -18.09 16.55
CA THR A 184 18.01 -19.07 15.51
C THR A 184 18.34 -20.50 15.91
N THR A 185 17.82 -21.48 15.17
CA THR A 185 18.18 -22.91 15.31
C THR A 185 19.63 -23.23 14.96
N THR A 186 20.34 -22.29 14.31
CA THR A 186 21.79 -22.34 14.07
C THR A 186 22.61 -21.82 15.25
N GLY A 187 21.97 -21.25 16.28
CA GLY A 187 22.61 -20.65 17.45
C GLY A 187 23.04 -19.19 17.25
N GLU A 188 22.68 -18.57 16.13
CA GLU A 188 23.02 -17.17 15.83
C GLU A 188 21.95 -16.22 16.37
N VAL A 189 22.36 -15.03 16.81
CA VAL A 189 21.43 -13.98 17.24
C VAL A 189 21.24 -12.95 16.13
N LEU A 190 20.01 -12.82 15.64
CA LEU A 190 19.65 -11.96 14.52
C LEU A 190 18.76 -10.80 14.97
N ARG A 191 18.97 -9.63 14.36
CA ARG A 191 18.08 -8.47 14.48
C ARG A 191 17.27 -8.34 13.20
N HIS A 192 15.95 -8.37 13.31
CA HIS A 192 15.06 -8.35 12.15
C HIS A 192 13.78 -7.57 12.43
N PHE A 193 13.01 -7.28 11.37
CA PHE A 193 11.74 -6.58 11.53
C PHE A 193 10.65 -7.55 11.97
N LYS A 194 9.62 -7.02 12.61
CA LYS A 194 8.40 -7.78 12.94
C LYS A 194 7.76 -8.39 11.68
N ASP A 195 7.79 -7.68 10.56
CA ASP A 195 7.26 -8.16 9.28
C ASP A 195 8.01 -9.37 8.68
N ASP A 196 9.17 -9.75 9.25
CA ASP A 196 9.90 -10.94 8.81
C ASP A 196 9.32 -12.22 9.45
N VAL A 197 8.38 -12.10 10.42
CA VAL A 197 7.75 -13.22 11.14
C VAL A 197 6.47 -13.68 10.42
N TYR A 198 6.42 -14.95 10.02
CA TYR A 198 5.28 -15.53 9.27
C TYR A 198 4.53 -16.61 10.04
N PHE A 199 5.11 -17.10 11.13
CA PHE A 199 4.47 -18.02 12.05
C PHE A 199 4.98 -17.72 13.45
N SER A 200 4.13 -17.84 14.47
CA SER A 200 4.59 -17.71 15.85
C SER A 200 3.90 -18.69 16.78
N ILE A 201 4.63 -19.14 17.80
CA ILE A 201 4.08 -19.86 18.95
C ILE A 201 4.39 -18.97 20.17
N PRO A 202 3.39 -18.36 20.80
CA PRO A 202 3.59 -17.53 21.99
C PRO A 202 4.11 -18.37 23.15
N ASP A 203 4.74 -17.71 24.12
CA ASP A 203 5.13 -18.30 25.41
C ASP A 203 5.93 -19.63 25.29
N PHE A 204 6.61 -19.81 24.16
CA PHE A 204 7.33 -21.03 23.85
C PHE A 204 8.53 -21.23 24.78
N VAL A 205 9.16 -20.17 25.26
CA VAL A 205 10.21 -20.21 26.27
C VAL A 205 9.86 -19.22 27.37
N ASP A 206 10.04 -19.63 28.62
CA ASP A 206 9.80 -18.76 29.76
C ASP A 206 10.75 -17.56 29.78
N ASN A 207 10.25 -16.41 30.24
CA ASN A 207 11.01 -15.16 30.29
C ASN A 207 12.30 -15.27 31.13
N PHE A 208 12.33 -16.16 32.12
CA PHE A 208 13.54 -16.38 32.92
C PHE A 208 14.64 -17.04 32.09
N LEU A 209 14.35 -18.10 31.33
CA LEU A 209 15.30 -18.72 30.42
C LEU A 209 15.76 -17.74 29.32
N VAL A 210 14.84 -16.94 28.76
CA VAL A 210 15.18 -15.91 27.77
C VAL A 210 16.15 -14.87 28.33
N SER A 211 15.90 -14.36 29.55
CA SER A 211 16.78 -13.37 30.19
C SER A 211 18.22 -13.86 30.37
N ARG A 212 18.40 -15.18 30.55
CA ARG A 212 19.74 -15.81 30.70
C ARG A 212 20.46 -16.03 29.36
N CYS A 213 19.77 -15.96 28.22
CA CYS A 213 20.40 -16.10 26.91
C CYS A 213 21.21 -14.88 26.49
N SER A 214 20.92 -13.69 27.04
CA SER A 214 21.42 -12.38 26.59
C SER A 214 21.04 -12.03 25.15
N THR A 215 20.81 -10.74 24.87
CA THR A 215 20.55 -10.21 23.51
C THR A 215 21.83 -9.89 22.72
N ALA A 216 23.01 -10.14 23.32
CA ALA A 216 24.30 -10.00 22.65
C ALA A 216 24.43 -10.96 21.46
N ILE A 217 25.26 -10.60 20.47
CA ILE A 217 25.47 -11.45 19.29
C ILE A 217 26.13 -12.77 19.71
N GLU A 218 27.22 -12.68 20.48
CA GLU A 218 27.93 -13.82 21.03
C GLU A 218 27.59 -13.99 22.51
N ALA A 219 27.62 -15.23 23.00
CA ALA A 219 27.51 -15.50 24.42
C ALA A 219 28.82 -15.15 25.13
N GLU A 220 28.74 -14.37 26.19
CA GLU A 220 29.90 -13.86 26.93
C GLU A 220 30.41 -14.83 28.00
N ASN A 221 29.58 -15.78 28.41
CA ASN A 221 29.89 -16.74 29.47
C ASN A 221 29.21 -18.10 29.28
N GLU A 222 29.70 -19.10 29.99
CA GLU A 222 29.21 -20.48 29.91
C GLU A 222 27.73 -20.62 30.32
N HIS A 223 27.25 -19.79 31.24
CA HIS A 223 25.84 -19.79 31.64
C HIS A 223 24.91 -19.34 30.51
N GLN A 224 25.31 -18.32 29.73
CA GLN A 224 24.59 -17.88 28.54
C GLN A 224 24.61 -18.96 27.46
N ILE A 225 25.76 -19.60 27.22
CA ILE A 225 25.87 -20.73 26.29
C ILE A 225 24.91 -21.85 26.69
N ALA A 226 24.91 -22.26 27.95
CA ALA A 226 24.02 -23.31 28.45
C ALA A 226 22.53 -22.94 28.32
N ALA A 227 22.17 -21.68 28.58
CA ALA A 227 20.80 -21.18 28.39
C ALA A 227 20.38 -21.22 26.92
N ARG A 228 21.22 -20.73 26.00
CA ARG A 228 20.97 -20.78 24.55
C ARG A 228 20.85 -22.21 24.05
N VAL A 229 21.74 -23.12 24.48
CA VAL A 229 21.66 -24.55 24.15
C VAL A 229 20.33 -25.16 24.60
N ARG A 230 19.80 -24.79 25.77
CA ARG A 230 18.48 -25.24 26.24
C ARG A 230 17.35 -24.75 25.34
N VAL A 231 17.41 -23.50 24.87
CA VAL A 231 16.45 -22.96 23.88
C VAL A 231 16.56 -23.73 22.56
N LEU A 232 17.78 -23.96 22.06
CA LEU A 232 18.02 -24.75 20.84
C LEU A 232 17.49 -26.18 20.95
N LYS A 233 17.62 -26.83 22.11
CA LYS A 233 17.03 -28.15 22.39
C LYS A 233 15.51 -28.12 22.26
N LYS A 234 14.84 -27.13 22.86
CA LYS A 234 13.37 -27.01 22.79
C LYS A 234 12.90 -26.80 21.34
N MET A 235 13.58 -25.94 20.57
CA MET A 235 13.26 -25.72 19.15
C MET A 235 13.40 -27.00 18.32
N ARG A 236 14.44 -27.80 18.56
CA ARG A 236 14.66 -29.08 17.85
C ARG A 236 13.53 -30.08 18.08
N GLY A 237 12.95 -30.11 19.28
CA GLY A 237 11.78 -30.95 19.59
C GLY A 237 10.57 -30.58 18.74
N VAL A 238 10.28 -29.29 18.59
CA VAL A 238 9.21 -28.79 17.71
C VAL A 238 9.47 -29.18 16.26
N GLU A 239 10.69 -28.99 15.75
CA GLU A 239 11.03 -29.35 14.36
C GLU A 239 10.79 -30.84 14.07
N LYS A 240 11.19 -31.73 14.99
CA LYS A 240 10.95 -33.18 14.88
C LYS A 240 9.46 -33.53 14.90
N ASN A 241 8.69 -32.92 15.80
CA ASN A 241 7.24 -33.17 15.91
C ASN A 241 6.51 -32.68 14.64
N VAL A 242 6.88 -31.50 14.14
CA VAL A 242 6.34 -30.95 12.88
C VAL A 242 6.71 -31.83 11.69
N GLU A 243 7.94 -32.34 11.62
CA GLU A 243 8.36 -33.25 10.54
C GLU A 243 7.57 -34.57 10.56
N ARG A 244 7.36 -35.14 11.75
CA ARG A 244 6.53 -36.33 11.93
C ARG A 244 5.10 -36.09 11.45
N GLU A 245 4.48 -34.99 11.88
CA GLU A 245 3.14 -34.60 11.47
C GLU A 245 3.05 -34.30 9.97
N PHE A 246 4.05 -33.62 9.41
CA PHE A 246 4.11 -33.34 7.97
C PHE A 246 4.13 -34.63 7.16
N ASN A 247 4.93 -35.62 7.57
CA ASN A 247 4.98 -36.93 6.91
C ASN A 247 3.66 -37.70 7.06
N ARG A 248 3.02 -37.63 8.23
CA ARG A 248 1.69 -38.22 8.48
C ARG A 248 0.63 -37.62 7.55
N LEU A 249 0.66 -36.30 7.35
CA LEU A 249 -0.31 -35.56 6.55
C LEU A 249 0.01 -35.55 5.04
N ALA A 250 1.22 -35.96 4.64
CA ALA A 250 1.69 -35.85 3.25
C ALA A 250 0.73 -36.45 2.20
N PRO A 251 0.09 -37.62 2.41
CA PRO A 251 -0.87 -38.17 1.45
C PRO A 251 -2.12 -37.30 1.26
N LEU A 252 -2.64 -36.72 2.35
CA LEU A 252 -3.79 -35.81 2.30
C LEU A 252 -3.41 -34.50 1.62
N MET A 253 -2.24 -33.96 1.97
CA MET A 253 -1.77 -32.68 1.42
C MET A 253 -1.39 -32.78 -0.06
N GLN A 254 -1.10 -33.97 -0.59
CA GLN A 254 -0.77 -34.14 -2.02
C GLN A 254 -1.93 -33.72 -2.94
N GLY A 255 -3.18 -33.96 -2.53
CA GLY A 255 -4.40 -33.54 -3.24
C GLY A 255 -4.99 -32.22 -2.74
N ALA A 256 -4.25 -31.45 -1.94
CA ALA A 256 -4.80 -30.27 -1.27
C ALA A 256 -5.36 -29.23 -2.25
N TYR A 257 -4.67 -28.99 -3.36
CA TYR A 257 -5.12 -28.00 -4.34
C TYR A 257 -6.54 -28.29 -4.85
N ASP A 258 -6.82 -29.53 -5.24
CA ASP A 258 -8.14 -29.91 -5.80
C ASP A 258 -9.27 -29.81 -4.78
N VAL A 259 -8.97 -30.01 -3.50
CA VAL A 259 -9.94 -29.89 -2.40
C VAL A 259 -10.21 -28.43 -2.04
N LEU A 260 -9.20 -27.57 -2.13
CA LEU A 260 -9.25 -26.22 -1.59
C LEU A 260 -9.60 -25.15 -2.63
N ARG A 261 -9.31 -25.38 -3.92
CA ARG A 261 -9.52 -24.39 -5.00
C ARG A 261 -11.00 -24.03 -5.23
N ASN A 262 -11.20 -22.91 -5.91
CA ASN A 262 -12.51 -22.58 -6.47
C ASN A 262 -12.91 -23.64 -7.53
N PRO A 263 -14.17 -24.12 -7.53
CA PRO A 263 -14.68 -24.96 -8.62
C PRO A 263 -14.55 -24.32 -10.00
N ASN A 264 -14.75 -22.99 -10.10
CA ASN A 264 -14.51 -22.24 -11.32
C ASN A 264 -12.98 -22.17 -11.59
N PRO A 265 -12.49 -22.67 -12.75
CA PRO A 265 -11.06 -22.70 -13.05
C PRO A 265 -10.41 -21.32 -13.26
N GLU A 266 -11.19 -20.26 -13.45
CA GLU A 266 -10.69 -18.89 -13.67
C GLU A 266 -10.65 -18.05 -12.39
N GLU A 267 -11.39 -18.45 -11.35
CA GLU A 267 -11.54 -17.66 -10.13
C GLU A 267 -10.50 -18.02 -9.05
N TRP A 268 -10.11 -16.99 -8.29
CA TRP A 268 -9.31 -17.18 -7.10
C TRP A 268 -10.18 -17.78 -5.98
N ALA A 269 -9.50 -18.33 -4.98
CA ALA A 269 -10.12 -18.62 -3.69
C ALA A 269 -9.17 -18.17 -2.57
N HIS A 270 -9.69 -18.08 -1.35
CA HIS A 270 -8.90 -17.77 -0.18
C HIS A 270 -9.15 -18.80 0.93
N ILE A 271 -8.14 -19.03 1.74
CA ILE A 271 -8.24 -19.94 2.88
C ILE A 271 -7.24 -19.59 3.97
N THR A 272 -7.64 -19.70 5.22
CA THR A 272 -6.70 -19.65 6.34
C THR A 272 -5.99 -21.00 6.53
N VAL A 273 -4.82 -21.01 7.17
CA VAL A 273 -4.14 -22.28 7.53
C VAL A 273 -5.05 -23.20 8.35
N PHE A 274 -5.85 -22.62 9.25
CA PHE A 274 -6.79 -23.36 10.09
C PHE A 274 -7.88 -24.05 9.25
N GLU A 275 -8.56 -23.31 8.39
CA GLU A 275 -9.60 -23.86 7.51
C GLU A 275 -9.03 -24.92 6.55
N ALA A 276 -7.80 -24.70 6.05
CA ALA A 276 -7.12 -25.69 5.22
C ALA A 276 -6.89 -27.00 6.00
N ALA A 277 -6.41 -26.91 7.25
CA ALA A 277 -6.24 -28.08 8.10
C ALA A 277 -7.57 -28.81 8.35
N ALA A 278 -8.65 -28.07 8.66
CA ALA A 278 -9.97 -28.63 8.89
C ALA A 278 -10.52 -29.37 7.66
N LYS A 279 -10.45 -28.74 6.48
CA LYS A 279 -10.90 -29.34 5.22
C LYS A 279 -10.10 -30.58 4.85
N LEU A 280 -8.76 -30.54 4.97
CA LEU A 280 -7.90 -31.67 4.60
C LEU A 280 -8.08 -32.88 5.53
N LEU A 281 -8.38 -32.63 6.81
CA LEU A 281 -8.62 -33.68 7.80
C LEU A 281 -10.08 -34.18 7.81
N GLY A 282 -10.98 -33.53 7.08
CA GLY A 282 -12.42 -33.81 7.13
C GLY A 282 -13.00 -33.65 8.54
N SER A 283 -12.40 -32.79 9.36
CA SER A 283 -12.73 -32.63 10.76
C SER A 283 -13.57 -31.38 11.00
N THR A 284 -14.59 -31.50 11.85
CA THR A 284 -15.35 -30.36 12.39
C THR A 284 -14.80 -29.89 13.74
N THR A 285 -13.61 -30.35 14.15
CA THR A 285 -12.97 -29.98 15.42
C THR A 285 -12.64 -28.50 15.47
N GLU A 286 -12.88 -27.88 16.63
CA GLU A 286 -12.60 -26.46 16.88
C GLU A 286 -11.10 -26.17 17.11
N SER A 287 -10.25 -27.20 17.24
CA SER A 287 -8.80 -27.04 17.43
C SER A 287 -7.97 -28.13 16.75
N PHE A 288 -6.70 -27.80 16.48
CA PHE A 288 -5.67 -28.71 15.97
C PHE A 288 -4.37 -28.51 16.75
N SER A 289 -3.52 -29.54 16.81
CA SER A 289 -2.19 -29.38 17.37
C SER A 289 -1.39 -28.34 16.58
N ILE A 290 -0.51 -27.58 17.25
CA ILE A 290 0.37 -26.62 16.57
C ILE A 290 1.26 -27.33 15.55
N ALA A 291 1.69 -28.56 15.81
CA ALA A 291 2.50 -29.33 14.87
C ALA A 291 1.73 -29.59 13.56
N THR A 292 0.43 -29.92 13.65
CA THR A 292 -0.48 -30.03 12.49
C THR A 292 -0.63 -28.69 11.78
N HIS A 293 -0.90 -27.61 12.52
CA HIS A 293 -1.12 -26.28 11.96
C HIS A 293 0.14 -25.75 11.23
N LEU A 294 1.32 -25.89 11.84
CA LEU A 294 2.61 -25.53 11.25
C LEU A 294 2.98 -26.45 10.07
N ALA A 295 2.61 -27.74 10.10
CA ALA A 295 2.82 -28.64 8.97
C ALA A 295 1.99 -28.22 7.74
N VAL A 296 0.72 -27.86 7.93
CA VAL A 296 -0.15 -27.33 6.86
C VAL A 296 0.38 -26.00 6.34
N HIS A 297 0.73 -25.06 7.23
CA HIS A 297 1.39 -23.79 6.85
C HIS A 297 2.63 -24.03 5.97
N LYS A 298 3.53 -24.92 6.41
CA LYS A 298 4.74 -25.27 5.64
C LYS A 298 4.41 -25.85 4.27
N HIS A 299 3.36 -26.67 4.17
CA HIS A 299 2.92 -27.23 2.89
C HIS A 299 2.44 -26.15 1.93
N LEU A 300 1.51 -25.29 2.36
CA LEU A 300 0.95 -24.21 1.56
C LEU A 300 2.06 -23.23 1.12
N MET A 301 2.95 -22.85 2.04
CA MET A 301 4.12 -22.03 1.72
C MET A 301 5.02 -22.67 0.65
N ARG A 302 5.23 -23.99 0.70
CA ARG A 302 6.08 -24.74 -0.24
C ARG A 302 5.44 -24.87 -1.62
N LYS A 303 4.12 -25.02 -1.67
CA LYS A 303 3.33 -25.13 -2.90
C LYS A 303 3.03 -23.75 -3.51
N HIS A 304 4.07 -22.93 -3.69
CA HIS A 304 3.99 -21.54 -4.14
C HIS A 304 3.39 -21.34 -5.56
N ASN A 305 3.35 -22.39 -6.39
CA ASN A 305 2.64 -22.35 -7.67
C ASN A 305 1.12 -22.33 -7.47
N GLU A 306 0.63 -23.01 -6.44
CA GLU A 306 -0.78 -23.25 -6.15
C GLU A 306 -1.31 -22.24 -5.12
N PHE A 307 -0.50 -21.91 -4.10
CA PHE A 307 -0.89 -21.07 -2.96
C PHE A 307 0.04 -19.87 -2.80
N VAL A 308 -0.56 -18.69 -2.67
CA VAL A 308 0.13 -17.40 -2.49
C VAL A 308 -0.21 -16.83 -1.12
N ALA A 309 0.79 -16.68 -0.26
CA ALA A 309 0.65 -16.09 1.06
C ALA A 309 0.32 -14.59 0.96
N ASN A 310 -0.67 -14.12 1.73
CA ASN A 310 -0.95 -12.69 1.86
C ASN A 310 0.30 -11.93 2.34
N GLN A 311 0.65 -10.80 1.75
CA GLN A 311 1.93 -10.14 2.02
C GLN A 311 1.88 -9.00 3.06
N ILE A 312 0.70 -8.50 3.39
CA ILE A 312 0.54 -7.30 4.22
C ILE A 312 0.36 -7.68 5.68
N GLN A 313 -0.49 -8.68 5.96
CA GLN A 313 -0.88 -9.07 7.32
C GLN A 313 -0.91 -10.59 7.49
N PHE A 314 0.08 -11.29 6.91
CA PHE A 314 0.10 -12.75 6.98
C PHE A 314 0.07 -13.28 8.41
N LEU A 315 0.88 -12.72 9.32
CA LEU A 315 1.02 -13.28 10.65
C LEU A 315 -0.30 -13.31 11.42
N SER A 316 -1.11 -12.26 11.31
CA SER A 316 -2.41 -12.15 11.98
C SER A 316 -3.54 -12.88 11.26
N THR A 317 -3.47 -13.00 9.93
CA THR A 317 -4.56 -13.61 9.14
C THR A 317 -4.33 -15.07 8.80
N GLN A 318 -3.07 -15.51 8.75
CA GLN A 318 -2.62 -16.81 8.21
C GLN A 318 -3.30 -17.15 6.88
N LEU A 319 -3.57 -16.13 6.05
CA LEU A 319 -4.40 -16.24 4.85
C LEU A 319 -3.55 -16.55 3.61
N PHE A 320 -3.97 -17.57 2.89
CA PHE A 320 -3.47 -17.91 1.56
C PHE A 320 -4.54 -17.66 0.50
N TRP A 321 -4.08 -17.13 -0.63
CA TRP A 321 -4.79 -17.12 -1.88
C TRP A 321 -4.49 -18.41 -2.64
N ILE A 322 -5.50 -19.00 -3.25
CA ILE A 322 -5.41 -20.21 -4.05
C ILE A 322 -5.53 -19.81 -5.50
N ARG A 323 -4.50 -20.12 -6.28
CA ARG A 323 -4.39 -19.74 -7.69
C ARG A 323 -5.45 -20.47 -8.53
N PRO A 324 -6.11 -19.77 -9.48
CA PRO A 324 -6.99 -20.40 -10.45
C PRO A 324 -6.29 -21.50 -11.23
N ARG A 325 -7.07 -22.46 -11.73
CA ARG A 325 -6.51 -23.57 -12.50
C ARG A 325 -5.90 -23.08 -13.80
N SER A 326 -6.56 -22.14 -14.48
CA SER A 326 -6.07 -21.55 -15.73
C SER A 326 -4.71 -20.86 -15.58
N HIS A 327 -4.50 -20.17 -14.45
CA HIS A 327 -3.23 -19.53 -14.12
C HIS A 327 -2.09 -20.54 -13.87
N ILE A 328 -2.40 -21.70 -13.28
CA ILE A 328 -1.41 -22.78 -13.11
C ILE A 328 -1.08 -23.41 -14.46
N ASP A 329 -2.09 -23.66 -15.29
CA ASP A 329 -1.92 -24.24 -16.62
C ASP A 329 -1.03 -23.34 -17.50
N ASP A 330 -1.23 -22.01 -17.47
CA ASP A 330 -0.34 -21.05 -18.13
C ASP A 330 1.10 -21.11 -17.62
N LEU A 331 1.26 -21.15 -16.29
CA LEU A 331 2.57 -21.18 -15.64
C LEU A 331 3.33 -22.43 -16.05
N GLU A 332 2.69 -23.60 -16.03
CA GLU A 332 3.27 -24.87 -16.47
C GLU A 332 3.59 -24.85 -17.96
N PHE A 333 2.66 -24.37 -18.79
CA PHE A 333 2.83 -24.28 -20.24
C PHE A 333 4.04 -23.41 -20.63
N VAL A 334 4.12 -22.19 -20.09
CA VAL A 334 5.23 -21.27 -20.39
C VAL A 334 6.56 -21.79 -19.83
N THR A 335 6.54 -22.38 -18.64
CA THR A 335 7.75 -22.97 -18.05
C THR A 335 8.29 -24.11 -18.92
N ASP A 336 7.42 -25.00 -19.41
CA ASP A 336 7.79 -26.09 -20.32
C ASP A 336 8.32 -25.57 -21.67
N MET A 337 7.68 -24.54 -22.25
CA MET A 337 8.17 -23.88 -23.46
C MET A 337 9.60 -23.33 -23.29
N VAL A 338 9.88 -22.68 -22.15
CA VAL A 338 11.20 -22.12 -21.84
C VAL A 338 12.25 -23.24 -21.69
N ILE A 339 11.90 -24.33 -21.02
CA ILE A 339 12.79 -25.49 -20.84
C ILE A 339 13.12 -26.13 -22.20
N ARG A 340 12.12 -26.32 -23.06
CA ARG A 340 12.28 -26.93 -24.39
C ARG A 340 12.86 -25.98 -25.44
N ARG A 341 12.97 -24.69 -25.13
CA ARG A 341 13.34 -23.62 -26.09
C ARG A 341 12.41 -23.63 -27.30
N ASP A 342 11.12 -23.61 -27.03
CA ASP A 342 10.09 -23.68 -28.06
C ASP A 342 10.26 -22.54 -29.11
N PRO A 343 10.23 -22.84 -30.43
CA PRO A 343 10.35 -21.84 -31.49
C PRO A 343 9.30 -20.71 -31.43
N VAL A 344 8.15 -20.95 -30.80
CA VAL A 344 7.14 -19.91 -30.58
C VAL A 344 7.69 -18.74 -29.76
N ILE A 345 8.63 -18.98 -28.85
CA ILE A 345 9.28 -17.91 -28.06
C ILE A 345 10.11 -16.99 -28.98
N ASP A 346 10.83 -17.56 -29.94
CA ASP A 346 11.63 -16.76 -30.87
C ASP A 346 10.72 -15.97 -31.84
N ALA A 347 9.62 -16.57 -32.30
CA ALA A 347 8.61 -15.87 -33.10
C ALA A 347 7.95 -14.72 -32.32
N PHE A 348 7.56 -14.96 -31.07
CA PHE A 348 7.07 -13.95 -30.14
C PHE A 348 8.08 -12.82 -29.97
N ALA A 349 9.35 -13.15 -29.73
CA ALA A 349 10.40 -12.18 -29.45
C ALA A 349 10.68 -11.23 -30.62
N ILE A 350 10.69 -11.77 -31.85
CA ILE A 350 10.85 -10.97 -33.08
C ILE A 350 9.66 -10.02 -33.26
N LYS A 351 8.43 -10.53 -33.07
CA LYS A 351 7.21 -9.72 -33.19
C LYS A 351 7.16 -8.61 -32.14
N ALA A 352 7.42 -8.95 -30.88
CA ALA A 352 7.47 -8.01 -29.76
C ALA A 352 8.52 -6.91 -29.99
N SER A 353 9.74 -7.25 -30.44
CA SER A 353 10.78 -6.27 -30.77
C SER A 353 10.33 -5.25 -31.83
N GLY A 354 9.64 -5.71 -32.88
CA GLY A 354 9.06 -4.83 -33.90
C GLY A 354 8.00 -3.87 -33.33
N LEU A 355 7.12 -4.37 -32.47
CA LEU A 355 6.06 -3.58 -31.83
C LEU A 355 6.61 -2.53 -30.87
N ILE A 356 7.57 -2.90 -30.04
CA ILE A 356 8.21 -2.00 -29.07
C ILE A 356 8.75 -0.75 -29.78
N LYS A 357 9.47 -0.94 -30.91
CA LYS A 357 10.01 0.17 -31.72
C LYS A 357 8.92 1.09 -32.24
N GLN A 358 7.84 0.50 -32.74
CA GLN A 358 6.71 1.24 -33.29
C GLN A 358 6.00 2.05 -32.20
N ASN A 359 5.65 1.41 -31.09
CA ASN A 359 4.88 2.02 -30.01
C ASN A 359 5.67 3.12 -29.29
N ARG A 360 6.96 2.93 -29.03
CA ARG A 360 7.81 3.97 -28.44
C ARG A 360 7.93 5.21 -29.32
N LYS A 361 8.06 5.02 -30.64
CA LYS A 361 8.08 6.14 -31.59
C LYS A 361 6.76 6.92 -31.56
N VAL A 362 5.63 6.22 -31.47
CA VAL A 362 4.31 6.85 -31.35
C VAL A 362 4.22 7.64 -30.05
N SER A 363 4.52 7.01 -28.91
CA SER A 363 4.47 7.65 -27.58
C SER A 363 5.26 8.96 -27.50
N LEU A 364 6.43 9.04 -28.15
CA LEU A 364 7.21 10.29 -28.23
C LEU A 364 6.52 11.40 -29.05
N GLN A 365 5.76 11.03 -30.08
CA GLN A 365 5.07 11.98 -30.97
C GLN A 365 3.79 12.54 -30.36
N SER A 366 3.24 11.84 -29.38
CA SER A 366 1.90 12.04 -28.85
C SER A 366 1.86 12.41 -27.37
N ALA A 367 3.01 12.55 -26.71
CA ALA A 367 3.13 12.86 -25.28
C ALA A 367 2.36 14.09 -24.77
N SER A 368 1.86 14.96 -25.65
CA SER A 368 1.01 16.12 -25.32
C SER A 368 -0.48 15.91 -25.59
N GLU A 369 -0.86 14.78 -26.15
CA GLU A 369 -2.25 14.42 -26.44
C GLU A 369 -2.96 13.91 -25.18
N VAL A 370 -4.29 13.89 -25.22
CA VAL A 370 -5.09 13.32 -24.14
C VAL A 370 -4.93 11.79 -24.20
N PRO A 371 -4.77 11.11 -23.05
CA PRO A 371 -4.76 9.65 -23.00
C PRO A 371 -5.90 9.06 -23.81
N SER A 372 -5.60 8.13 -24.71
CA SER A 372 -6.60 7.43 -25.51
C SER A 372 -6.11 6.05 -25.93
N ILE A 373 -7.03 5.20 -26.37
CA ILE A 373 -6.75 3.81 -26.76
C ILE A 373 -7.19 3.64 -28.21
N GLN A 374 -6.26 3.31 -29.11
CA GLN A 374 -6.59 3.00 -30.51
C GLN A 374 -6.09 1.61 -30.89
N PRO A 375 -6.93 0.68 -31.40
CA PRO A 375 -6.45 -0.62 -31.83
C PRO A 375 -5.50 -0.49 -33.04
N VAL A 376 -4.38 -1.21 -33.01
CA VAL A 376 -3.46 -1.40 -34.13
C VAL A 376 -3.95 -2.63 -34.89
N SER A 377 -4.48 -2.41 -36.10
CA SER A 377 -5.12 -3.44 -36.92
C SER A 377 -4.17 -4.48 -37.50
N ASP A 378 -2.87 -4.17 -37.56
CA ASP A 378 -1.95 -4.82 -38.50
C ASP A 378 -1.13 -5.96 -37.88
N VAL A 379 -1.13 -6.09 -36.56
CA VAL A 379 -0.37 -7.13 -35.84
C VAL A 379 -1.29 -7.84 -34.86
N LYS A 380 -1.26 -9.17 -34.87
CA LYS A 380 -2.08 -10.04 -34.00
C LYS A 380 -1.21 -11.07 -33.29
N TRP A 381 -1.50 -11.29 -32.01
CA TRP A 381 -0.95 -12.40 -31.26
C TRP A 381 -1.65 -13.71 -31.65
N THR A 382 -0.89 -14.79 -31.73
CA THR A 382 -1.43 -16.16 -31.82
C THR A 382 -1.89 -16.61 -30.44
N PRO A 383 -2.80 -17.60 -30.31
CA PRO A 383 -3.26 -18.08 -29.01
C PRO A 383 -2.13 -18.45 -28.03
N GLN A 384 -1.02 -19.01 -28.53
CA GLN A 384 0.14 -19.35 -27.70
C GLN A 384 0.94 -18.11 -27.26
N GLU A 385 1.11 -17.12 -28.14
CA GLU A 385 1.76 -15.85 -27.78
C GLU A 385 0.92 -15.05 -26.78
N THR A 386 -0.40 -15.14 -26.90
CA THR A 386 -1.34 -14.53 -25.97
C THR A 386 -1.19 -15.10 -24.55
N ILE A 387 -0.94 -16.41 -24.42
CA ILE A 387 -0.58 -17.04 -23.12
C ILE A 387 0.72 -16.45 -22.57
N LEU A 388 1.73 -16.16 -23.40
CA LEU A 388 2.97 -15.52 -22.96
C LEU A 388 2.70 -14.10 -22.39
N ILE A 389 1.84 -13.31 -23.03
CA ILE A 389 1.45 -11.99 -22.52
C ILE A 389 0.69 -12.11 -21.20
N ARG A 390 -0.28 -13.02 -21.10
CA ARG A 390 -1.03 -13.29 -19.86
C ARG A 390 -0.10 -13.72 -18.72
N PHE A 391 0.86 -14.60 -19.02
CA PHE A 391 1.88 -15.04 -18.08
C PHE A 391 2.73 -13.85 -17.57
N LEU A 392 3.19 -12.97 -18.47
CA LEU A 392 3.98 -11.80 -18.10
C LEU A 392 3.17 -10.80 -17.26
N ARG A 393 1.89 -10.57 -17.58
CA ARG A 393 0.98 -9.74 -16.78
C ARG A 393 0.76 -10.32 -15.38
N ASN A 394 0.55 -11.63 -15.30
CA ASN A 394 0.42 -12.33 -14.01
C ASN A 394 1.71 -12.32 -13.19
N GLY A 395 2.87 -12.15 -13.82
CA GLY A 395 4.16 -11.95 -13.15
C GLY A 395 4.37 -10.53 -12.62
N LEU A 396 3.51 -9.57 -12.98
CA LEU A 396 3.58 -8.16 -12.55
C LEU A 396 3.07 -7.94 -11.12
N ARG A 397 3.33 -8.90 -10.23
CA ARG A 397 2.87 -8.87 -8.85
C ARG A 397 4.05 -8.55 -7.96
N SER A 398 3.92 -7.50 -7.17
CA SER A 398 4.92 -7.22 -6.14
C SER A 398 4.87 -8.35 -5.12
N HIS A 399 5.83 -9.25 -5.20
CA HIS A 399 6.07 -10.24 -4.17
C HIS A 399 7.19 -9.75 -3.27
N ARG A 400 6.90 -9.48 -1.99
CA ARG A 400 7.95 -9.66 -0.97
C ARG A 400 8.48 -11.07 -1.17
N SER A 401 9.80 -11.23 -1.20
CA SER A 401 10.47 -12.51 -1.47
C SER A 401 10.34 -13.49 -0.28
N VAL A 402 9.11 -13.84 0.05
CA VAL A 402 8.66 -14.66 1.19
C VAL A 402 8.44 -16.08 0.70
N GLN A 403 7.88 -16.23 -0.49
CA GLN A 403 7.79 -17.47 -1.24
C GLN A 403 8.62 -17.34 -2.51
N LYS A 404 9.04 -18.49 -3.05
CA LYS A 404 9.68 -18.56 -4.35
C LYS A 404 8.69 -18.08 -5.41
N ASP A 405 9.08 -17.08 -6.16
CA ASP A 405 8.30 -16.58 -7.30
C ASP A 405 8.44 -17.55 -8.48
N PRO A 406 7.35 -18.17 -8.97
CA PRO A 406 7.39 -19.05 -10.11
C PRO A 406 7.54 -18.34 -11.46
N TYR A 407 7.24 -17.03 -11.54
CA TYR A 407 7.33 -16.25 -12.78
C TYR A 407 8.77 -15.82 -13.08
N LEU A 408 9.57 -15.58 -12.03
CA LEU A 408 10.89 -14.94 -12.11
C LEU A 408 11.80 -15.49 -13.22
N VAL A 409 11.95 -16.82 -13.32
CA VAL A 409 12.88 -17.43 -14.28
C VAL A 409 12.35 -17.41 -15.71
N PRO A 410 11.14 -17.92 -16.02
CA PRO A 410 10.60 -17.84 -17.37
C PRO A 410 10.44 -16.39 -17.86
N LEU A 411 9.98 -15.48 -17.00
CA LEU A 411 9.84 -14.05 -17.31
C LEU A 411 11.17 -13.42 -17.72
N ALA A 412 12.22 -13.64 -16.92
CA ALA A 412 13.55 -13.13 -17.24
C ALA A 412 14.09 -13.71 -18.56
N PHE A 413 13.77 -14.97 -18.88
CA PHE A 413 14.13 -15.59 -20.15
C PHE A 413 13.43 -14.93 -21.33
N LEU A 414 12.10 -14.74 -21.26
CA LEU A 414 11.29 -14.13 -22.31
C LEU A 414 11.75 -12.70 -22.62
N ILE A 415 11.95 -11.86 -21.60
CA ILE A 415 12.38 -10.47 -21.78
C ILE A 415 13.80 -10.42 -22.38
N LYS A 416 14.72 -11.26 -21.89
CA LYS A 416 16.09 -11.34 -22.46
C LYS A 416 16.09 -11.81 -23.90
N LYS A 417 15.17 -12.70 -24.27
CA LYS A 417 15.00 -13.15 -25.66
C LYS A 417 14.57 -12.00 -26.56
N VAL A 418 13.58 -11.19 -26.17
CA VAL A 418 13.17 -10.01 -26.95
C VAL A 418 14.34 -9.04 -27.16
N ALA A 419 15.09 -8.74 -26.11
CA ALA A 419 16.24 -7.85 -26.22
C ALA A 419 17.41 -8.41 -27.03
N TYR A 420 17.58 -9.73 -27.07
CA TYR A 420 18.56 -10.35 -27.96
C TYR A 420 18.27 -9.98 -29.43
N TYR A 421 17.01 -10.01 -29.85
CA TYR A 421 16.57 -9.63 -31.19
C TYR A 421 16.53 -8.11 -31.42
N ASP A 422 16.82 -7.30 -30.42
CA ASP A 422 16.91 -5.84 -30.55
C ASP A 422 18.35 -5.27 -30.55
N ARG A 423 19.38 -6.12 -30.37
CA ARG A 423 20.77 -5.65 -30.22
C ARG A 423 21.31 -4.81 -31.38
N ASP A 424 20.78 -5.00 -32.59
CA ASP A 424 21.27 -4.32 -33.80
C ASP A 424 20.59 -2.96 -34.05
N SER A 425 19.61 -2.55 -33.24
CA SER A 425 18.85 -1.32 -33.47
C SER A 425 19.60 -0.04 -33.09
N GLY A 426 20.68 -0.15 -32.30
CA GLY A 426 21.37 1.02 -31.74
C GLY A 426 20.51 1.83 -30.76
N ASP A 427 19.33 1.33 -30.38
CA ASP A 427 18.41 2.00 -29.46
C ASP A 427 18.89 1.84 -28.01
N PRO A 428 19.28 2.93 -27.31
CA PRO A 428 19.73 2.86 -25.93
C PRO A 428 18.65 2.39 -24.93
N LEU A 429 17.38 2.29 -25.35
CA LEU A 429 16.25 1.94 -24.47
C LEU A 429 15.96 0.43 -24.37
N ILE A 430 16.64 -0.44 -25.13
CA ILE A 430 16.75 -1.89 -24.82
C ILE A 430 18.17 -2.22 -24.35
N GLN A 431 18.79 -1.32 -23.59
CA GLN A 431 19.92 -1.72 -22.74
C GLN A 431 19.39 -2.53 -21.56
N ILE A 432 19.27 -3.86 -21.71
CA ILE A 432 19.25 -4.79 -20.57
C ILE A 432 20.66 -4.86 -19.94
N ASN A 433 21.17 -3.70 -19.52
CA ASN A 433 22.28 -3.61 -18.56
C ASN A 433 21.78 -3.28 -17.15
N SER A 434 20.45 -3.13 -16.97
CA SER A 434 19.77 -2.98 -15.68
C SER A 434 19.06 -4.27 -15.26
N SER A 435 18.79 -4.39 -13.95
CA SER A 435 17.94 -5.43 -13.38
C SER A 435 16.55 -5.43 -14.05
N ILE A 436 16.00 -6.61 -14.32
CA ILE A 436 14.58 -6.77 -14.70
C ILE A 436 13.79 -6.69 -13.39
N ASP A 437 13.16 -5.54 -13.15
CA ASP A 437 12.25 -5.31 -12.03
C ASP A 437 10.81 -5.11 -12.53
N ASP A 438 9.86 -4.95 -11.61
CA ASP A 438 8.43 -4.78 -11.91
C ASP A 438 8.18 -3.58 -12.83
N ASN A 439 8.98 -2.51 -12.71
CA ASN A 439 8.87 -1.33 -13.58
C ASN A 439 9.31 -1.63 -15.00
N ALA A 440 10.43 -2.35 -15.18
CA ALA A 440 10.89 -2.78 -16.49
C ALA A 440 9.88 -3.72 -17.16
N LEU A 441 9.26 -4.61 -16.39
CA LEU A 441 8.18 -5.48 -16.87
C LEU A 441 6.92 -4.69 -17.24
N ALA A 442 6.51 -3.72 -16.42
CA ALA A 442 5.36 -2.87 -16.70
C ALA A 442 5.57 -2.09 -18.00
N GLN A 443 6.73 -1.46 -18.16
CA GLN A 443 7.09 -0.76 -19.39
C GLN A 443 7.12 -1.72 -20.59
N PHE A 444 7.66 -2.93 -20.42
CA PHE A 444 7.63 -3.94 -21.47
C PHE A 444 6.19 -4.27 -21.90
N LEU A 445 5.28 -4.51 -20.95
CA LEU A 445 3.87 -4.78 -21.24
C LEU A 445 3.20 -3.61 -21.95
N VAL A 446 3.50 -2.37 -21.56
CA VAL A 446 3.05 -1.16 -22.27
C VAL A 446 3.55 -1.15 -23.71
N ASP A 447 4.85 -1.37 -23.91
CA ASP A 447 5.46 -1.29 -25.23
C ASP A 447 4.96 -2.38 -26.19
N VAL A 448 4.59 -3.57 -25.69
CA VAL A 448 3.99 -4.65 -26.51
C VAL A 448 2.47 -4.56 -26.60
N GLY A 449 1.84 -3.56 -25.97
CA GLY A 449 0.38 -3.37 -25.96
C GLY A 449 -0.39 -4.35 -25.07
N GLY A 450 0.29 -5.00 -24.12
CA GLY A 450 -0.32 -5.87 -23.10
C GLY A 450 -0.86 -5.13 -21.87
N MET A 451 -0.60 -3.82 -21.75
CA MET A 451 -1.09 -2.96 -20.66
C MET A 451 -1.14 -1.47 -21.14
N PRO A 452 -2.13 -0.65 -20.76
CA PRO A 452 -2.10 0.79 -20.96
C PRO A 452 -1.01 1.47 -20.12
N ALA A 453 -0.47 2.60 -20.58
CA ALA A 453 0.63 3.28 -19.87
C ALA A 453 0.22 3.91 -18.53
N TRP A 454 -1.07 4.13 -18.33
CA TRP A 454 -1.63 4.67 -17.09
C TRP A 454 -2.22 3.61 -16.16
N GLU A 455 -2.27 2.34 -16.57
CA GLU A 455 -2.68 1.26 -15.65
C GLU A 455 -1.59 1.13 -14.58
N ASP A 456 -1.96 1.32 -13.31
CA ASP A 456 -1.03 1.17 -12.20
C ASP A 456 -0.84 -0.33 -11.87
N PRO A 457 0.38 -0.88 -12.05
CA PRO A 457 0.75 -2.23 -11.63
C PRO A 457 0.27 -2.60 -10.22
N SER A 458 0.29 -1.63 -9.31
CA SER A 458 -0.04 -1.82 -7.91
C SER A 458 -1.51 -2.18 -7.71
N THR A 459 -2.41 -1.71 -8.59
CA THR A 459 -3.85 -1.97 -8.53
C THR A 459 -4.22 -3.40 -8.96
N SER A 460 -3.33 -4.08 -9.70
CA SER A 460 -3.51 -5.49 -10.11
C SER A 460 -3.21 -6.50 -9.00
N ARG A 461 -2.84 -6.01 -7.79
CA ARG A 461 -2.57 -6.86 -6.63
C ARG A 461 -3.85 -7.51 -6.14
N ALA A 462 -3.84 -8.83 -5.98
CA ALA A 462 -4.94 -9.58 -5.39
C ALA A 462 -5.32 -9.03 -3.99
N GLU A 463 -4.33 -8.53 -3.24
CA GLU A 463 -4.54 -7.90 -1.93
C GLU A 463 -5.27 -6.54 -1.98
N LEU A 464 -5.44 -5.94 -3.17
CA LEU A 464 -6.35 -4.81 -3.38
C LEU A 464 -7.67 -5.27 -4.05
N GLN A 465 -7.68 -6.46 -4.67
CA GLN A 465 -8.87 -7.12 -5.24
C GLN A 465 -9.81 -7.75 -4.18
N PHE A 466 -9.54 -7.60 -2.87
CA PHE A 466 -10.49 -7.93 -1.79
C PHE A 466 -11.86 -7.22 -1.94
N LEU A 467 -11.98 -6.31 -2.92
CA LEU A 467 -13.17 -5.56 -3.26
C LEU A 467 -14.03 -6.19 -4.38
N GLU A 468 -13.53 -7.20 -5.13
CA GLU A 468 -14.15 -7.64 -6.40
C GLU A 468 -14.95 -8.96 -6.35
N GLU A 469 -14.75 -9.86 -5.38
CA GLU A 469 -15.42 -11.17 -5.44
C GLU A 469 -16.76 -11.23 -4.67
N LYS A 470 -17.86 -11.07 -5.41
CA LYS A 470 -18.94 -12.08 -5.55
C LYS A 470 -20.00 -11.62 -6.56
N GLY A 471 -20.03 -12.27 -7.73
CA GLY A 471 -21.18 -12.24 -8.63
C GLY A 471 -20.80 -12.32 -10.10
N THR A 472 -20.65 -13.54 -10.62
CA THR A 472 -20.59 -13.87 -12.06
C THR A 472 -19.50 -13.17 -12.87
N GLU A 473 -18.47 -13.94 -13.22
CA GLU A 473 -17.59 -13.63 -14.35
C GLU A 473 -18.41 -13.48 -15.65
N LYS A 474 -18.74 -12.23 -15.95
CA LYS A 474 -18.56 -11.63 -17.27
C LYS A 474 -18.35 -10.14 -17.06
N GLN A 475 -17.12 -9.71 -17.31
CA GLN A 475 -16.67 -8.32 -17.44
C GLN A 475 -16.58 -7.51 -16.13
N LEU A 476 -15.40 -7.56 -15.50
CA LEU A 476 -14.90 -6.47 -14.65
C LEU A 476 -13.52 -5.95 -15.11
N SER A 477 -13.02 -6.42 -16.27
CA SER A 477 -11.88 -5.79 -16.96
C SER A 477 -12.30 -4.53 -17.76
N SER A 478 -13.32 -3.81 -17.29
CA SER A 478 -13.89 -2.61 -17.93
C SER A 478 -14.88 -1.91 -16.97
N PHE A 479 -14.37 -1.24 -15.93
CA PHE A 479 -15.15 -0.39 -15.03
C PHE A 479 -15.63 0.96 -15.60
N ALA A 480 -15.90 1.06 -16.90
CA ALA A 480 -16.46 2.24 -17.56
C ALA A 480 -17.85 1.80 -17.96
N ILE A 481 -18.74 1.93 -16.99
CA ILE A 481 -20.17 1.95 -17.19
C ILE A 481 -20.42 3.11 -18.19
N ASP A 482 -20.78 2.93 -19.46
CA ASP A 482 -22.04 2.41 -20.00
C ASP A 482 -22.29 0.91 -19.78
N VAL A 483 -22.63 0.57 -18.54
CA VAL A 483 -23.36 -0.66 -18.26
C VAL A 483 -24.80 -0.33 -18.56
N ASP A 484 -25.41 -1.10 -19.47
CA ASP A 484 -26.85 -1.25 -19.53
C ASP A 484 -27.34 -1.43 -18.07
N PRO A 485 -28.12 -0.48 -17.51
CA PRO A 485 -28.50 -0.47 -16.10
C PRO A 485 -29.20 -1.75 -15.62
N SER A 486 -29.58 -2.63 -16.55
CA SER A 486 -30.15 -3.95 -16.25
C SER A 486 -29.15 -5.02 -15.78
N LEU A 487 -27.83 -4.85 -15.97
CA LEU A 487 -26.83 -5.90 -15.67
C LEU A 487 -26.09 -5.74 -14.33
N LEU A 488 -26.04 -4.54 -13.75
CA LEU A 488 -25.77 -4.31 -12.32
C LEU A 488 -27.09 -4.23 -11.55
N SER A 489 -27.96 -5.20 -11.80
CA SER A 489 -29.23 -5.37 -11.10
C SER A 489 -28.97 -5.82 -9.67
N TYR A 490 -28.42 -4.93 -8.82
CA TYR A 490 -28.86 -4.94 -7.43
C TYR A 490 -30.36 -4.78 -7.50
N SER A 491 -31.06 -5.86 -7.19
CA SER A 491 -32.52 -5.90 -7.27
C SER A 491 -33.06 -4.75 -6.42
N SER A 492 -33.62 -3.72 -7.07
CA SER A 492 -34.34 -2.65 -6.36
C SER A 492 -35.49 -3.18 -5.49
N LYS A 493 -35.82 -4.48 -5.59
CA LYS A 493 -36.85 -5.14 -4.78
C LYS A 493 -36.45 -5.28 -3.30
N ASP A 494 -35.16 -5.21 -2.97
CA ASP A 494 -34.68 -5.39 -1.59
C ASP A 494 -34.22 -4.10 -0.92
N LEU A 495 -34.37 -2.95 -1.59
CA LEU A 495 -34.22 -1.63 -0.96
C LEU A 495 -35.48 -1.26 -0.17
N TYR A 496 -35.33 -0.35 0.79
CA TYR A 496 -36.50 0.22 1.45
C TYR A 496 -37.39 0.96 0.44
N THR A 497 -38.63 0.51 0.29
CA THR A 497 -39.64 1.20 -0.54
C THR A 497 -40.09 2.52 0.07
N GLN A 498 -40.02 2.63 1.39
CA GLN A 498 -40.24 3.84 2.17
C GLN A 498 -39.16 3.95 3.23
N ASP A 499 -38.69 5.17 3.44
CA ASP A 499 -37.72 5.50 4.46
C ASP A 499 -38.20 5.13 5.87
N PRO A 500 -37.47 4.29 6.62
CA PRO A 500 -37.86 3.90 7.97
C PRO A 500 -37.95 5.08 8.96
N ALA A 501 -37.20 6.16 8.71
CA ALA A 501 -37.14 7.32 9.57
C ALA A 501 -38.07 8.46 9.13
N ASP A 502 -38.85 8.29 8.04
CA ASP A 502 -39.66 9.35 7.42
C ASP A 502 -40.49 10.15 8.43
N SER A 503 -41.20 9.44 9.32
CA SER A 503 -42.09 10.03 10.34
C SER A 503 -41.39 10.85 11.42
N ILE A 504 -40.08 10.68 11.60
CA ILE A 504 -39.29 11.35 12.64
C ILE A 504 -38.28 12.34 12.08
N ARG A 505 -38.22 12.51 10.74
CA ARG A 505 -37.29 13.46 10.14
C ARG A 505 -37.67 14.89 10.49
N HIS A 506 -36.66 15.65 10.92
CA HIS A 506 -36.78 17.08 11.14
C HIS A 506 -36.50 17.83 9.84
N ASP A 507 -37.49 18.60 9.37
CA ASP A 507 -37.31 19.47 8.19
C ASP A 507 -36.60 20.76 8.63
N PHE A 508 -35.40 20.98 8.10
CA PHE A 508 -34.63 22.21 8.30
C PHE A 508 -35.09 23.35 7.37
N GLY A 509 -36.08 23.10 6.51
CA GLY A 509 -36.68 24.09 5.64
C GLY A 509 -35.70 24.61 4.60
N ASP A 510 -35.66 25.93 4.46
CA ASP A 510 -34.81 26.63 3.48
C ASP A 510 -33.47 27.11 4.07
N LEU A 511 -33.08 26.58 5.23
CA LEU A 511 -31.80 26.90 5.87
C LEU A 511 -30.65 26.57 4.91
N PRO A 512 -29.76 27.54 4.59
CA PRO A 512 -28.63 27.30 3.70
C PRO A 512 -27.72 26.20 4.26
N VAL A 513 -27.43 25.18 3.45
CA VAL A 513 -26.49 24.11 3.77
C VAL A 513 -25.30 24.22 2.84
N TYR A 514 -24.10 24.30 3.40
CA TYR A 514 -22.85 24.41 2.67
C TYR A 514 -22.12 23.07 2.67
N VAL A 515 -22.04 22.45 1.51
CA VAL A 515 -21.19 21.27 1.25
C VAL A 515 -19.87 21.81 0.72
N VAL A 516 -18.80 21.73 1.52
CA VAL A 516 -17.50 22.34 1.21
C VAL A 516 -16.50 21.24 0.85
N ASP A 517 -16.18 21.11 -0.43
CA ASP A 517 -15.34 20.02 -0.93
C ASP A 517 -14.41 20.46 -2.08
N ASP A 518 -13.54 19.57 -2.55
CA ASP A 518 -12.73 19.79 -3.75
C ASP A 518 -13.59 19.80 -5.03
N ALA A 519 -13.07 20.43 -6.09
CA ALA A 519 -13.81 20.62 -7.36
C ALA A 519 -14.19 19.31 -8.05
N ASP A 520 -13.42 18.26 -7.79
CA ASP A 520 -13.48 16.91 -8.37
C ASP A 520 -13.99 15.86 -7.37
N ALA A 521 -14.61 16.28 -6.26
CA ALA A 521 -15.26 15.37 -5.33
C ALA A 521 -16.42 14.63 -6.01
N GLU A 522 -16.42 13.30 -5.87
CA GLU A 522 -17.43 12.41 -6.47
C GLU A 522 -18.53 12.03 -5.46
N GLU A 523 -18.19 12.01 -4.17
CA GLU A 523 -19.07 11.69 -3.05
C GLU A 523 -19.17 12.93 -2.14
N LEU A 524 -20.40 13.41 -1.90
CA LEU A 524 -20.63 14.59 -1.06
C LEU A 524 -21.33 14.15 0.22
N ASP A 525 -20.55 13.88 1.26
CA ASP A 525 -21.04 13.22 2.47
C ASP A 525 -21.57 14.21 3.51
N ASP A 526 -20.97 15.39 3.64
CA ASP A 526 -21.27 16.32 4.70
C ASP A 526 -21.58 17.74 4.23
N GLY A 527 -22.51 18.38 4.94
CA GLY A 527 -22.87 19.77 4.76
C GLY A 527 -23.07 20.46 6.11
N MET A 528 -22.82 21.76 6.17
CA MET A 528 -22.93 22.55 7.40
C MET A 528 -23.90 23.71 7.25
N SER A 529 -24.62 24.05 8.32
CA SER A 529 -25.48 25.23 8.37
C SER A 529 -25.38 25.96 9.72
N ILE A 530 -25.71 27.25 9.70
CA ILE A 530 -25.75 28.13 10.87
C ILE A 530 -27.20 28.61 11.06
N GLU A 531 -27.80 28.32 12.22
CA GLU A 531 -29.11 28.83 12.61
C GLU A 531 -28.97 29.75 13.84
N HIS A 532 -29.17 31.05 13.66
CA HIS A 532 -29.07 32.01 14.76
C HIS A 532 -30.16 31.82 15.83
N VAL A 533 -29.77 31.92 17.10
CA VAL A 533 -30.71 31.78 18.22
C VAL A 533 -31.39 33.12 18.50
N SER A 534 -32.70 33.18 18.24
CA SER A 534 -33.50 34.38 18.51
C SER A 534 -33.40 34.80 19.98
N GLY A 535 -32.98 36.05 20.22
CA GLY A 535 -32.85 36.61 21.57
C GLY A 535 -31.53 36.33 22.29
N GLU A 536 -30.59 35.60 21.68
CA GLU A 536 -29.26 35.31 22.24
C GLU A 536 -28.14 35.79 21.28
N PRO A 537 -27.79 37.09 21.29
CA PRO A 537 -26.77 37.63 20.39
C PRO A 537 -25.44 36.89 20.49
N GLY A 538 -24.89 36.49 19.34
CA GLY A 538 -23.64 35.73 19.26
C GLY A 538 -23.77 34.24 19.59
N SER A 539 -24.98 33.73 19.84
CA SER A 539 -25.25 32.29 19.94
C SER A 539 -25.96 31.78 18.69
N TYR A 540 -25.55 30.62 18.22
CA TYR A 540 -26.13 29.96 17.05
C TYR A 540 -26.08 28.45 17.21
N TRP A 541 -26.96 27.77 16.49
CA TRP A 541 -26.84 26.36 16.23
C TRP A 541 -25.92 26.16 15.03
N LEU A 542 -24.89 25.36 15.23
CA LEU A 542 -24.12 24.74 14.16
C LEU A 542 -24.76 23.38 13.86
N HIS A 543 -25.25 23.17 12.65
CA HIS A 543 -25.72 21.86 12.21
C HIS A 543 -24.71 21.26 11.23
N VAL A 544 -24.35 20.00 11.49
CA VAL A 544 -23.58 19.15 10.59
C VAL A 544 -24.53 18.09 10.07
N HIS A 545 -24.78 18.09 8.78
CA HIS A 545 -25.70 17.21 8.07
C HIS A 545 -24.89 16.16 7.32
N ILE A 546 -25.03 14.89 7.69
CA ILE A 546 -24.36 13.77 7.03
C ILE A 546 -25.35 13.05 6.13
N ALA A 547 -24.97 12.73 4.89
CA ALA A 547 -25.76 11.91 3.97
C ALA A 547 -26.24 10.62 4.66
N ASP A 548 -27.51 10.24 4.42
CA ASP A 548 -28.13 9.09 5.07
C ASP A 548 -28.43 7.95 4.08
N PRO A 549 -27.43 7.11 3.74
CA PRO A 549 -27.64 5.94 2.89
C PRO A 549 -28.59 4.91 3.50
N THR A 550 -28.72 4.88 4.82
CA THR A 550 -29.62 3.95 5.53
C THR A 550 -31.11 4.25 5.30
N SER A 551 -31.41 5.43 4.76
CA SER A 551 -32.77 5.80 4.34
C SER A 551 -33.33 4.97 3.19
N ILE A 552 -32.46 4.32 2.42
CA ILE A 552 -32.84 3.42 1.32
C ILE A 552 -32.21 2.02 1.46
N LEU A 553 -31.11 1.87 2.19
CA LEU A 553 -30.35 0.62 2.31
C LEU A 553 -30.65 -0.13 3.62
N PRO A 554 -31.26 -1.33 3.55
CA PRO A 554 -31.37 -2.19 4.72
C PRO A 554 -30.02 -2.85 5.05
N PRO A 555 -29.71 -3.10 6.35
CA PRO A 555 -28.48 -3.75 6.76
C PRO A 555 -28.25 -5.15 6.16
N THR A 556 -29.32 -5.82 5.73
CA THR A 556 -29.28 -7.16 5.12
C THR A 556 -28.98 -7.14 3.62
N HIS A 557 -28.96 -5.98 2.98
CA HIS A 557 -28.78 -5.85 1.54
C HIS A 557 -27.38 -6.30 1.09
N GLU A 558 -27.27 -6.92 -0.09
CA GLU A 558 -26.00 -7.42 -0.61
C GLU A 558 -24.95 -6.33 -0.78
N ALA A 559 -25.37 -5.13 -1.23
CA ALA A 559 -24.49 -3.96 -1.32
C ALA A 559 -23.90 -3.55 0.04
N VAL A 560 -24.59 -3.77 1.16
CA VAL A 560 -24.04 -3.50 2.52
C VAL A 560 -22.98 -4.52 2.88
N GLN A 561 -23.19 -5.80 2.53
CA GLN A 561 -22.17 -6.83 2.74
C GLN A 561 -20.93 -6.56 1.90
N LEU A 562 -21.09 -6.06 0.67
CA LEU A 562 -19.98 -5.64 -0.17
C LEU A 562 -19.28 -4.41 0.42
N ALA A 563 -20.01 -3.35 0.75
CA ALA A 563 -19.45 -2.14 1.38
C ALA A 563 -18.69 -2.45 2.68
N HIS A 564 -19.22 -3.35 3.52
CA HIS A 564 -18.53 -3.80 4.74
C HIS A 564 -17.22 -4.54 4.44
N ARG A 565 -17.17 -5.35 3.37
CA ARG A 565 -15.92 -5.96 2.91
C ARG A 565 -14.95 -4.91 2.35
N GLN A 566 -15.47 -3.94 1.62
CA GLN A 566 -14.66 -2.89 1.00
C GLN A 566 -14.10 -1.86 1.99
N THR A 567 -14.80 -1.65 3.10
CA THR A 567 -14.47 -0.72 4.20
C THR A 567 -14.51 0.77 3.83
N THR A 568 -14.02 1.16 2.65
CA THR A 568 -13.91 2.55 2.20
C THR A 568 -13.96 2.64 0.68
N THR A 569 -14.36 3.79 0.14
CA THR A 569 -14.12 4.15 -1.26
C THR A 569 -12.61 4.21 -1.52
N LEU A 570 -12.17 3.68 -2.67
CA LEU A 570 -10.77 3.71 -3.09
C LEU A 570 -10.58 4.82 -4.13
N TYR A 571 -9.98 5.93 -3.71
CA TYR A 571 -9.63 7.03 -4.61
C TYR A 571 -8.25 6.79 -5.23
N LEU A 572 -8.25 6.30 -6.47
CA LEU A 572 -7.04 6.14 -7.27
C LEU A 572 -6.80 7.40 -8.13
N ILE A 573 -5.60 7.50 -8.68
CA ILE A 573 -5.21 8.63 -9.53
C ILE A 573 -5.98 8.60 -10.85
N ASP A 574 -6.19 7.39 -11.40
CA ASP A 574 -6.81 7.14 -12.69
C ASP A 574 -8.33 6.95 -12.62
N ARG A 575 -8.88 6.60 -11.45
CA ARG A 575 -10.32 6.35 -11.24
C ARG A 575 -10.71 6.37 -9.76
N THR A 576 -12.00 6.31 -9.47
CA THR A 576 -12.52 6.12 -8.12
C THR A 576 -13.32 4.82 -8.11
N GLU A 577 -13.06 3.94 -7.15
CA GLU A 577 -13.85 2.72 -6.93
C GLU A 577 -14.72 2.92 -5.68
N PRO A 578 -16.01 3.22 -5.85
CA PRO A 578 -16.85 3.65 -4.75
C PRO A 578 -17.30 2.48 -3.88
N MET A 579 -17.37 2.72 -2.56
CA MET A 579 -17.82 1.73 -1.60
C MET A 579 -19.28 1.30 -1.83
N LEU A 580 -20.09 2.24 -2.27
CA LEU A 580 -21.48 2.01 -2.69
C LEU A 580 -21.60 2.31 -4.18
N PRO A 581 -22.46 1.58 -4.93
CA PRO A 581 -22.67 1.87 -6.34
C PRO A 581 -23.09 3.34 -6.56
N HIS A 582 -22.67 3.98 -7.65
CA HIS A 582 -23.09 5.35 -7.99
C HIS A 582 -24.24 5.43 -9.01
N THR A 583 -24.84 4.30 -9.35
CA THR A 583 -25.88 4.20 -10.38
C THR A 583 -27.26 3.91 -9.77
N GLY A 584 -28.31 4.20 -10.55
CA GLY A 584 -29.69 3.89 -10.17
C GLY A 584 -30.12 4.58 -8.86
N PRO A 585 -30.72 3.85 -7.90
CA PRO A 585 -31.24 4.44 -6.66
C PRO A 585 -30.15 5.03 -5.75
N PHE A 586 -28.90 4.58 -5.90
CA PHE A 586 -27.75 5.05 -5.10
C PHE A 586 -27.17 6.39 -5.59
N SER A 587 -27.47 6.79 -6.83
CA SER A 587 -27.03 8.10 -7.40
C SER A 587 -27.50 9.32 -6.59
N LYS A 588 -28.46 9.15 -5.68
CA LYS A 588 -29.07 10.21 -4.86
C LYS A 588 -28.53 10.26 -3.42
N LEU A 589 -27.46 9.52 -3.14
CA LEU A 589 -26.89 9.44 -1.79
C LEU A 589 -26.04 10.67 -1.43
N SER A 590 -25.32 11.23 -2.40
CA SER A 590 -24.53 12.45 -2.21
C SER A 590 -25.44 13.65 -1.96
N LEU A 591 -25.07 14.53 -1.02
CA LEU A 591 -25.78 15.78 -0.78
C LEU A 591 -25.74 16.68 -2.02
N GLY A 592 -26.85 17.33 -2.35
CA GLY A 592 -26.96 18.21 -3.51
C GLY A 592 -26.99 17.50 -4.87
N SER A 593 -26.97 16.16 -4.90
CA SER A 593 -27.11 15.33 -6.12
C SER A 593 -28.56 15.26 -6.61
N GLY A 594 -29.53 15.40 -5.71
CA GLY A 594 -30.97 15.28 -5.95
C GLY A 594 -31.65 16.49 -6.58
N ARG A 595 -31.00 17.23 -7.50
CA ARG A 595 -31.54 18.47 -8.12
C ARG A 595 -32.78 18.29 -9.03
N VAL A 596 -33.57 17.24 -8.82
CA VAL A 596 -34.97 17.25 -9.24
C VAL A 596 -35.68 18.24 -8.32
N GLU A 597 -36.12 19.37 -8.86
CA GLU A 597 -36.77 20.45 -8.11
C GLU A 597 -37.76 19.93 -7.05
N GLY A 598 -37.47 20.20 -5.78
CA GLY A 598 -38.41 20.04 -4.66
C GLY A 598 -38.21 18.82 -3.75
N GLN A 599 -37.34 17.85 -4.08
CA GLN A 599 -37.07 16.71 -3.20
C GLN A 599 -35.97 17.05 -2.17
N PRO A 600 -36.21 16.85 -0.86
CA PRO A 600 -35.20 17.09 0.16
C PRO A 600 -34.14 15.98 0.18
N ASP A 601 -32.90 16.33 0.46
CA ASP A 601 -31.87 15.36 0.78
C ASP A 601 -32.05 14.87 2.22
N LYS A 602 -31.84 13.57 2.40
CA LYS A 602 -32.03 12.88 3.68
C LYS A 602 -30.71 12.79 4.41
N THR A 603 -30.71 13.20 5.67
CA THR A 603 -29.48 13.31 6.45
C THR A 603 -29.63 12.72 7.85
N LEU A 604 -28.49 12.38 8.46
CA LEU A 604 -28.37 12.31 9.91
C LEU A 604 -27.66 13.60 10.36
N SER A 605 -28.37 14.43 11.10
CA SER A 605 -27.93 15.78 11.47
C SER A 605 -27.51 15.86 12.94
N PHE A 606 -26.31 16.40 13.17
CA PHE A 606 -25.73 16.69 14.49
C PHE A 606 -25.74 18.20 14.70
N SER A 607 -26.52 18.66 15.68
CA SER A 607 -26.71 20.08 15.97
C SER A 607 -26.05 20.43 17.29
N PHE A 608 -25.29 21.53 17.33
CA PHE A 608 -24.60 22.02 18.53
C PHE A 608 -24.96 23.49 18.75
N LYS A 609 -25.48 23.84 19.93
CA LYS A 609 -25.72 25.24 20.30
C LYS A 609 -24.46 25.84 20.87
N LEU A 610 -23.78 26.67 20.10
CA LEU A 610 -22.58 27.39 20.52
C LEU A 610 -22.98 28.74 21.13
N ASN A 611 -22.42 29.04 22.31
CA ASN A 611 -22.51 30.38 22.88
C ASN A 611 -21.44 31.31 22.28
N SER A 612 -21.47 32.59 22.66
CA SER A 612 -20.52 33.61 22.18
C SER A 612 -19.05 33.39 22.55
N ARG A 613 -18.74 32.38 23.40
CA ARG A 613 -17.38 31.96 23.75
C ARG A 613 -16.95 30.68 23.03
N GLY A 614 -17.83 30.10 22.20
CA GLY A 614 -17.62 28.83 21.54
C GLY A 614 -17.85 27.60 22.43
N ASP A 615 -18.43 27.75 23.63
CA ASP A 615 -18.80 26.60 24.45
C ASP A 615 -20.07 25.95 23.88
N ILE A 616 -20.09 24.62 23.80
CA ILE A 616 -21.29 23.85 23.47
C ILE A 616 -22.21 23.85 24.69
N SER A 617 -23.37 24.50 24.56
CA SER A 617 -24.38 24.63 25.61
C SER A 617 -25.52 23.62 25.50
N ASP A 618 -25.76 23.10 24.31
CA ASP A 618 -26.79 22.09 24.02
C ASP A 618 -26.39 21.31 22.75
N TYR A 619 -26.91 20.09 22.58
CA TYR A 619 -26.72 19.29 21.38
C TYR A 619 -27.93 18.43 21.03
N LYS A 620 -28.13 18.14 19.74
CA LYS A 620 -29.21 17.29 19.23
C LYS A 620 -28.74 16.41 18.09
N VAL A 621 -29.19 15.16 18.05
CA VAL A 621 -28.98 14.25 16.91
C VAL A 621 -30.35 13.90 16.34
N ARG A 622 -30.56 14.16 15.05
CA ARG A 622 -31.88 14.04 14.40
C ARG A 622 -31.72 13.48 12.99
N ALA A 623 -32.60 12.57 12.59
CA ALA A 623 -32.83 12.33 11.17
C ALA A 623 -33.36 13.64 10.57
N GLY A 624 -32.78 14.11 9.46
CA GLY A 624 -33.01 15.43 8.90
C GLY A 624 -33.46 15.38 7.44
N LEU A 625 -34.10 16.48 7.01
CA LEU A 625 -34.38 16.83 5.63
C LEU A 625 -33.79 18.21 5.34
N ILE A 626 -32.99 18.32 4.28
CA ILE A 626 -32.39 19.59 3.82
C ILE A 626 -32.75 19.86 2.36
N ARG A 627 -32.83 21.13 1.95
CA ARG A 627 -33.33 21.52 0.62
C ARG A 627 -32.46 22.55 -0.09
N ASN A 628 -31.87 23.48 0.67
CA ASN A 628 -31.09 24.60 0.14
C ASN A 628 -29.59 24.30 0.17
N VAL A 629 -29.15 23.34 -0.64
CA VAL A 629 -27.76 22.86 -0.66
C VAL A 629 -26.90 23.68 -1.64
N HIS A 630 -25.87 24.32 -1.10
CA HIS A 630 -24.82 25.02 -1.84
C HIS A 630 -23.53 24.19 -1.80
N VAL A 631 -23.13 23.64 -2.95
CA VAL A 631 -21.81 23.03 -3.12
C VAL A 631 -20.79 24.13 -3.40
N VAL A 632 -19.79 24.24 -2.53
CA VAL A 632 -18.80 25.31 -2.45
C VAL A 632 -17.40 24.70 -2.41
N ARG A 633 -16.41 25.32 -3.08
CA ARG A 633 -15.02 24.86 -2.96
C ARG A 633 -14.29 25.49 -1.78
N TYR A 634 -13.28 24.79 -1.26
CA TYR A 634 -12.41 25.33 -0.19
C TYR A 634 -11.74 26.65 -0.57
N ASP A 635 -11.25 26.81 -1.81
CA ASP A 635 -10.63 28.05 -2.28
C ASP A 635 -11.65 29.19 -2.42
N GLU A 636 -12.85 28.90 -2.96
CA GLU A 636 -13.93 29.89 -3.08
C GLU A 636 -14.38 30.42 -1.71
N MET A 637 -14.54 29.54 -0.72
CA MET A 637 -14.92 29.93 0.63
C MET A 637 -13.83 30.81 1.28
N ASN A 638 -12.55 30.45 1.11
CA ASN A 638 -11.42 31.24 1.62
C ASN A 638 -11.35 32.64 0.96
N ASP A 639 -11.52 32.70 -0.37
CA ASP A 639 -11.50 33.95 -1.13
C ASP A 639 -12.66 34.86 -0.71
N ALA A 640 -13.85 34.30 -0.52
CA ALA A 640 -15.05 35.02 -0.05
C ALA A 640 -14.86 35.62 1.35
N MET A 641 -14.13 34.92 2.23
CA MET A 641 -13.77 35.42 3.56
C MET A 641 -12.51 36.30 3.58
N HIS A 642 -11.86 36.52 2.44
CA HIS A 642 -10.58 37.22 2.32
C HIS A 642 -9.46 36.61 3.19
N ILE A 643 -9.48 35.29 3.38
CA ILE A 643 -8.42 34.56 4.07
C ILE A 643 -7.27 34.35 3.09
N LEU A 644 -6.15 35.05 3.33
CA LEU A 644 -4.94 34.89 2.52
C LEU A 644 -4.41 33.45 2.66
N GLN A 645 -4.47 32.68 1.57
CA GLN A 645 -3.72 31.43 1.50
C GLN A 645 -2.23 31.72 1.56
N THR A 646 -1.58 31.40 2.68
CA THR A 646 -0.13 31.53 2.86
C THR A 646 0.66 30.35 2.29
N ASN A 647 -0.03 29.34 1.76
CA ASN A 647 0.60 28.12 1.27
C ASN A 647 1.24 28.37 -0.10
N LEU A 648 2.55 28.15 -0.17
CA LEU A 648 3.29 28.14 -1.43
C LEU A 648 3.04 26.81 -2.14
N TYR A 649 2.15 26.82 -3.13
CA TYR A 649 1.97 25.68 -4.02
C TYR A 649 3.08 25.67 -5.08
N THR A 650 3.72 24.52 -5.28
CA THR A 650 4.61 24.28 -6.41
C THR A 650 3.99 23.23 -7.32
N PHE A 651 4.07 23.46 -8.63
CA PHE A 651 3.54 22.55 -9.65
C PHE A 651 4.72 22.00 -10.46
N PRO A 652 5.47 21.02 -9.92
CA PRO A 652 6.68 20.52 -10.57
C PRO A 652 6.41 19.77 -11.89
N PHE A 653 5.18 19.29 -12.11
CA PHE A 653 4.79 18.45 -13.24
C PHE A 653 3.69 19.06 -14.12
N GLY A 654 3.43 20.37 -14.04
CA GLY A 654 2.38 21.02 -14.83
C GLY A 654 2.17 22.50 -14.51
N GLY A 655 1.17 23.10 -15.14
CA GLY A 655 0.71 24.46 -14.81
C GLY A 655 -0.21 24.48 -13.58
N ARG A 656 -0.45 25.68 -13.02
CA ARG A 656 -1.49 25.87 -12.00
C ARG A 656 -2.82 25.36 -12.58
N PRO A 657 -3.58 24.50 -11.86
CA PRO A 657 -4.89 24.04 -12.31
C PRO A 657 -5.77 25.23 -12.68
N SER A 658 -6.49 25.10 -13.79
CA SER A 658 -7.51 26.09 -14.17
C SER A 658 -8.78 25.78 -13.40
N TYR A 659 -8.99 26.48 -12.27
CA TYR A 659 -10.25 26.38 -11.55
C TYR A 659 -11.35 27.18 -12.28
N PRO A 660 -12.62 26.75 -12.20
CA PRO A 660 -13.74 27.57 -12.63
C PRO A 660 -13.70 28.94 -11.94
N THR A 661 -14.18 29.98 -12.63
CA THR A 661 -14.27 31.33 -12.07
C THR A 661 -15.00 31.29 -10.72
N PRO A 662 -14.42 31.85 -9.64
CA PRO A 662 -15.05 31.82 -8.32
C PRO A 662 -16.47 32.38 -8.39
N ARG A 663 -17.41 31.67 -7.77
CA ARG A 663 -18.78 32.18 -7.62
C ARG A 663 -18.81 33.39 -6.68
N THR A 664 -19.73 34.32 -6.94
CA THR A 664 -20.04 35.41 -6.01
C THR A 664 -21.05 34.92 -4.98
N PHE A 665 -20.75 35.11 -3.69
CA PHE A 665 -21.64 34.75 -2.58
C PHE A 665 -22.41 35.97 -2.08
N LEU A 666 -23.60 35.75 -1.52
CA LEU A 666 -24.36 36.77 -0.80
C LEU A 666 -23.67 37.10 0.52
N GLU A 667 -23.78 38.34 1.00
CA GLU A 667 -23.15 38.74 2.28
C GLU A 667 -23.62 37.87 3.46
N THR A 668 -24.87 37.41 3.45
CA THR A 668 -25.37 36.47 4.47
C THR A 668 -24.64 35.13 4.44
N GLN A 669 -24.31 34.61 3.26
CA GLN A 669 -23.54 33.37 3.12
C GLN A 669 -22.09 33.57 3.55
N VAL A 670 -21.49 34.74 3.23
CA VAL A 670 -20.14 35.07 3.69
C VAL A 670 -20.11 35.19 5.21
N GLU A 671 -21.15 35.73 5.84
CA GLU A 671 -21.28 35.78 7.30
C GLU A 671 -21.38 34.37 7.91
N ASP A 672 -22.15 33.47 7.31
CA ASP A 672 -22.19 32.06 7.73
C ASP A 672 -20.81 31.40 7.63
N PHE A 673 -20.05 31.68 6.56
CA PHE A 673 -18.67 31.20 6.44
C PHE A 673 -17.78 31.71 7.58
N ARG A 674 -17.90 32.99 7.95
CA ARG A 674 -17.14 33.57 9.08
C ARG A 674 -17.54 32.92 10.41
N ASN A 675 -18.83 32.66 10.62
CA ASN A 675 -19.33 31.99 11.82
C ASN A 675 -18.83 30.54 11.91
N LEU A 676 -18.85 29.79 10.80
CA LEU A 676 -18.27 28.45 10.72
C LEU A 676 -16.77 28.45 11.02
N PHE A 677 -16.03 29.39 10.44
CA PHE A 677 -14.60 29.54 10.69
C PHE A 677 -14.31 29.86 12.17
N GLN A 678 -15.10 30.76 12.77
CA GLN A 678 -14.98 31.10 14.19
C GLN A 678 -15.30 29.91 15.10
N ALA A 679 -16.33 29.12 14.79
CA ALA A 679 -16.65 27.87 15.50
C ALA A 679 -15.45 26.92 15.49
N ALA A 680 -14.85 26.72 14.31
CA ALA A 680 -13.68 25.84 14.15
C ALA A 680 -12.49 26.33 14.99
N GLN A 681 -12.24 27.65 15.04
CA GLN A 681 -11.17 28.21 15.87
C GLN A 681 -11.38 27.91 17.36
N TYR A 682 -12.60 28.12 17.88
CA TYR A 682 -12.91 27.80 19.28
C TYR A 682 -12.70 26.32 19.60
N LEU A 683 -13.14 25.43 18.72
CA LEU A 683 -12.99 23.97 18.90
C LEU A 683 -11.52 23.54 18.86
N ILE A 684 -10.71 24.11 17.96
CA ILE A 684 -9.27 23.84 17.90
C ILE A 684 -8.57 24.32 19.17
N GLU A 685 -8.85 25.53 19.64
CA GLU A 685 -8.27 26.07 20.87
C GLU A 685 -8.68 25.27 22.11
N ALA A 686 -9.91 24.76 22.15
CA ALA A 686 -10.35 23.86 23.21
C ALA A 686 -9.57 22.54 23.20
N ARG A 687 -9.39 21.91 22.03
CA ARG A 687 -8.61 20.67 21.87
C ARG A 687 -7.14 20.86 22.26
N LEU A 688 -6.53 21.97 21.86
CA LEU A 688 -5.13 22.25 22.22
C LEU A 688 -4.92 22.43 23.74
N ARG A 689 -5.97 22.83 24.48
CA ARG A 689 -5.94 22.88 25.95
C ARG A 689 -6.01 21.49 26.61
N THR A 690 -6.49 20.46 25.90
CA THR A 690 -6.60 19.08 26.42
C THR A 690 -5.45 18.17 25.96
N GLU A 691 -4.25 18.74 25.79
CA GLU A 691 -3.05 18.02 25.32
C GLU A 691 -3.18 17.38 23.92
N ALA A 692 -4.12 17.84 23.09
CA ALA A 692 -4.23 17.36 21.71
C ALA A 692 -2.97 17.76 20.91
N VAL A 693 -2.40 16.78 20.20
CA VAL A 693 -1.29 17.01 19.29
C VAL A 693 -1.83 17.14 17.87
N VAL A 694 -1.56 18.27 17.23
CA VAL A 694 -1.87 18.49 15.81
C VAL A 694 -0.60 18.27 15.01
N VAL A 695 -0.61 17.26 14.13
CA VAL A 695 0.48 17.00 13.19
C VAL A 695 0.05 17.51 11.83
N ASN A 696 0.71 18.55 11.33
CA ASN A 696 0.53 19.02 9.96
C ASN A 696 1.81 18.71 9.18
N SER A 697 1.67 18.00 8.06
CA SER A 697 2.77 17.66 7.16
C SER A 697 2.45 18.22 5.77
N PRO A 698 3.45 18.72 5.02
CA PRO A 698 3.25 19.06 3.62
C PRO A 698 2.63 17.86 2.88
N LYS A 699 1.55 18.11 2.14
CA LYS A 699 0.89 17.12 1.29
C LYS A 699 1.26 17.38 -0.16
N ALA A 700 1.42 16.31 -0.93
CA ALA A 700 1.47 16.37 -2.38
C ALA A 700 0.18 15.76 -2.91
N GLU A 701 -0.35 16.37 -3.95
CA GLU A 701 -1.56 15.92 -4.64
C GLU A 701 -1.22 15.68 -6.10
N MET A 702 -1.78 14.61 -6.66
CA MET A 702 -1.60 14.26 -8.07
C MET A 702 -2.97 14.01 -8.67
N LYS A 703 -3.27 14.72 -9.75
CA LYS A 703 -4.52 14.58 -10.51
C LYS A 703 -4.18 14.33 -11.97
N VAL A 704 -4.97 13.48 -12.60
CA VAL A 704 -4.90 13.21 -14.04
C VAL A 704 -6.28 13.44 -14.65
N SER A 705 -6.31 13.99 -15.86
CA SER A 705 -7.54 14.25 -16.62
C SER A 705 -7.47 13.57 -17.98
N PRO A 706 -8.58 12.97 -18.47
CA PRO A 706 -9.86 12.83 -17.78
C PRO A 706 -9.79 11.85 -16.60
N LYS A 707 -10.70 12.00 -15.63
CA LYS A 707 -10.93 11.03 -14.55
C LYS A 707 -12.40 10.57 -14.66
N PRO A 708 -12.68 9.26 -14.85
CA PRO A 708 -11.71 8.19 -15.02
C PRO A 708 -10.92 8.30 -16.33
N LEU A 709 -9.68 7.81 -16.33
CA LEU A 709 -8.90 7.66 -17.56
C LEU A 709 -9.57 6.65 -18.50
N PRO A 710 -9.30 6.71 -19.83
CA PRO A 710 -9.86 5.76 -20.76
C PRO A 710 -9.50 4.36 -20.30
N GLN A 711 -10.53 3.55 -20.15
CA GLN A 711 -10.33 2.24 -19.60
C GLN A 711 -9.80 1.31 -20.64
N ASN A 712 -8.92 0.41 -20.21
CA ASN A 712 -8.55 -0.74 -21.01
C ASN A 712 -9.85 -1.46 -21.40
N PRO A 713 -10.31 -1.40 -22.66
CA PRO A 713 -11.65 -1.87 -22.96
C PRO A 713 -11.73 -3.41 -22.99
N TYR A 714 -10.63 -4.11 -22.69
CA TYR A 714 -10.46 -5.54 -22.94
C TYR A 714 -9.43 -6.17 -21.98
N ASP A 715 -9.63 -7.45 -21.65
CA ASP A 715 -8.53 -8.36 -21.38
C ASP A 715 -7.72 -8.51 -22.69
N PRO A 716 -6.48 -7.99 -22.80
CA PRO A 716 -5.69 -8.01 -24.04
C PRO A 716 -5.36 -9.43 -24.52
N VAL A 717 -5.80 -10.46 -23.80
CA VAL A 717 -5.67 -11.87 -24.14
C VAL A 717 -6.84 -12.37 -25.01
N ALA A 718 -8.05 -11.80 -24.88
CA ALA A 718 -9.23 -12.26 -25.60
C ALA A 718 -9.36 -11.64 -27.01
N THR A 719 -8.79 -10.46 -27.22
CA THR A 719 -8.73 -9.80 -28.52
C THR A 719 -7.28 -9.50 -28.86
N ASN A 720 -6.82 -9.99 -30.02
CA ASN A 720 -5.46 -9.81 -30.56
C ASN A 720 -5.09 -8.34 -30.89
N SER A 721 -5.46 -7.38 -30.05
CA SER A 721 -5.41 -5.95 -30.33
C SER A 721 -4.26 -5.32 -29.55
N ILE A 722 -3.33 -4.69 -30.27
CA ILE A 722 -2.33 -3.81 -29.68
C ILE A 722 -2.94 -2.41 -29.62
N TYR A 723 -2.64 -1.62 -28.59
CA TYR A 723 -3.20 -0.29 -28.46
C TYR A 723 -2.15 0.78 -28.69
N ARG A 724 -2.49 1.82 -29.46
CA ARG A 724 -1.77 3.08 -29.44
C ARG A 724 -2.11 3.79 -28.16
N ILE A 725 -1.08 4.22 -27.47
CA ILE A 725 -1.14 5.06 -26.29
C ILE A 725 -0.47 6.36 -26.71
N PRO A 726 -1.23 7.32 -27.23
CA PRO A 726 -0.71 8.64 -27.45
C PRO A 726 -0.25 9.28 -26.14
#